data_AF-A0AAN9V616-F1
#
_entry.id   AF-A0AAN9V616-F1
#
_cell.length_a   1.000
_cell.length_b   1.000
_cell.length_c   1.000
_cell.angle_alpha   90.00
_cell.angle_beta   90.00
_cell.angle_gamma   90.00
#
_symmetry.space_group_name_H-M   'P 1'
#
loop_
_entity.id
_entity.type
_entity.pdbx_description
1 polymer ?
#
loop_
_entity_poly.entity_id
_entity_poly.type
_entity_poly.pdbx_seq_one_letter_code
_entity_poly.pdbx_strand_id
1 'polypeptide(L)'
;MGVVVQVMVPAEKAGVLFTHHPVSGAAHQILITANYGLGETVVSAQVEPDMIVLERDWQDNLSIAETSCGTKRHRMQMDDEGGVTSHEIESSESKQLCLYPEEILRLGKIGIELENAYGGPRDIEWAIVNDDVHLLQSRPITSLDAWTPSELLHELDGAIPTDTEVQTIGNTGEVFPKLTSPLAQSILIPVLDKAVCTSAHADYCRHCSNTINTSHHRVLLNVHNTMYRALEEKMTTAWKVGEIAIYGHVASTPELFGYGLERYGTMTNKGKIMNLVDALKNSVLNNRRVKKAEEVLKSIKMNDCKYTTPEMLYLAITQNINKLLEVAHFHSWTSRVSVFSQIVAMSILTEGSEDLTTEHYNDISLLLSSCSDVVSAEVPTDIKAIADCIAKSERGAEFCSLPPDLAVEWLQANTGEVAAVYKKFISKHGYRCIQEFDFMSETWSMKPDDVVGTIQTMVSSYNVNEAVKEVVSAEDTVMRLKSVKHDKTRKVLSLLLPWCRRTVASRERTKASFIGVVHQLRLAYRRLAQMLVAGGRLPDAHLIFFLTHYELGQLLATRSAALIAKAGRRQRLWPQWEKLKLPEMVIGLPKPIDTSPLPRGEGDGEGVVRLKGTPVWAGTVMGRACVVHHLGEISQLRKGDILVTRSTDIGWSPYFPLLGGVVTELGGLISHGAVVAREYGLPCIVGVEGATDHFKTGDTVLLVGTTGTLEKVDS
;
A
#
# COMPACT_ATOMS: atom_id res chain seq x y z
N MET A 1 -29.75 0.39 -21.16
CA MET A 1 -30.94 0.22 -20.31
C MET A 1 -31.85 -0.77 -21.00
N GLY A 2 -32.21 -1.87 -20.35
CA GLY A 2 -33.27 -2.77 -20.84
C GLY A 2 -34.60 -2.35 -20.24
N VAL A 3 -35.68 -2.41 -21.01
CA VAL A 3 -37.04 -2.15 -20.54
C VAL A 3 -37.81 -3.46 -20.64
N VAL A 4 -38.35 -3.94 -19.52
CA VAL A 4 -39.23 -5.12 -19.48
C VAL A 4 -40.66 -4.65 -19.67
N VAL A 5 -41.34 -5.20 -20.67
CA VAL A 5 -42.79 -4.99 -20.90
C VAL A 5 -43.48 -6.31 -20.58
N GLN A 6 -44.22 -6.33 -19.48
CA GLN A 6 -44.90 -7.51 -18.96
C GLN A 6 -46.41 -7.25 -18.88
N VAL A 7 -47.22 -8.30 -19.02
CA VAL A 7 -48.67 -8.23 -18.83
C VAL A 7 -48.96 -7.90 -17.37
N MET A 8 -49.82 -6.91 -17.12
CA MET A 8 -50.25 -6.53 -15.76
C MET A 8 -51.12 -7.63 -15.15
N VAL A 9 -50.87 -7.93 -13.86
CA VAL A 9 -51.64 -8.90 -13.08
C VAL A 9 -52.59 -8.14 -12.16
N PRO A 10 -53.92 -8.33 -12.25
CA PRO A 10 -54.91 -7.66 -11.41
C PRO A 10 -54.95 -8.29 -10.01
N ALA A 11 -53.85 -8.16 -9.26
CA ALA A 11 -53.62 -8.86 -8.00
C ALA A 11 -54.69 -8.57 -6.94
N GLU A 12 -55.24 -9.62 -6.33
CA GLU A 12 -56.05 -9.54 -5.11
C GLU A 12 -55.16 -9.40 -3.87
N LYS A 13 -54.02 -10.08 -3.91
CA LYS A 13 -52.97 -10.08 -2.88
C LYS A 13 -51.62 -10.12 -3.57
N ALA A 14 -50.64 -9.41 -3.03
CA ALA A 14 -49.29 -9.42 -3.58
C ALA A 14 -48.26 -9.17 -2.49
N GLY A 15 -46.99 -9.51 -2.78
CA GLY A 15 -45.93 -9.29 -1.83
C GLY A 15 -44.58 -9.85 -2.26
N VAL A 16 -43.71 -10.02 -1.27
CA VAL A 16 -42.32 -10.45 -1.44
C VAL A 16 -42.06 -11.68 -0.58
N LEU A 17 -41.38 -12.67 -1.15
CA LEU A 17 -40.94 -13.89 -0.48
C LEU A 17 -39.41 -14.00 -0.52
N PHE A 18 -38.80 -14.22 0.63
CA PHE A 18 -37.38 -14.53 0.77
C PHE A 18 -37.23 -15.99 1.19
N THR A 19 -36.53 -16.79 0.39
CA THR A 19 -36.37 -18.23 0.67
C THR A 19 -35.41 -18.51 1.84
N HIS A 20 -34.59 -17.54 2.20
CA HIS A 20 -33.79 -17.50 3.42
C HIS A 20 -34.14 -16.23 4.19
N HIS A 21 -34.15 -16.27 5.52
CA HIS A 21 -34.51 -15.11 6.32
C HIS A 21 -33.53 -13.93 6.07
N PRO A 22 -33.99 -12.75 5.60
CA PRO A 22 -33.10 -11.71 5.06
C PRO A 22 -32.23 -11.01 6.10
N VAL A 23 -32.62 -11.05 7.38
CA VAL A 23 -31.86 -10.46 8.51
C VAL A 23 -30.89 -11.47 9.15
N SER A 24 -31.38 -12.64 9.58
CA SER A 24 -30.57 -13.66 10.26
C SER A 24 -29.74 -14.52 9.32
N GLY A 25 -30.11 -14.61 8.04
CA GLY A 25 -29.53 -15.54 7.07
C GLY A 25 -29.87 -17.01 7.31
N ALA A 26 -30.89 -17.29 8.14
CA ALA A 26 -31.31 -18.65 8.42
C ALA A 26 -31.91 -19.33 7.18
N ALA A 27 -31.22 -20.35 6.66
CA ALA A 27 -31.64 -21.14 5.50
C ALA A 27 -32.89 -22.02 5.76
N HIS A 28 -33.19 -22.28 7.03
CA HIS A 28 -34.37 -23.04 7.46
C HIS A 28 -35.61 -22.13 7.63
N GLN A 29 -35.49 -20.83 7.39
CA GLN A 29 -36.59 -19.87 7.57
C GLN A 29 -36.91 -19.15 6.27
N ILE A 30 -38.17 -19.20 5.85
CA ILE A 30 -38.70 -18.44 4.71
C ILE A 30 -39.53 -17.29 5.25
N LEU A 31 -39.27 -16.07 4.79
CA LEU A 31 -40.05 -14.88 5.15
C LEU A 31 -40.99 -14.51 4.00
N ILE A 32 -42.28 -14.37 4.29
CA ILE A 32 -43.29 -13.88 3.37
C ILE A 32 -43.82 -12.55 3.90
N THR A 33 -43.81 -11.54 3.04
CA THR A 33 -44.52 -10.28 3.26
C THR A 33 -45.70 -10.19 2.31
N ALA A 34 -46.85 -9.71 2.77
CA ALA A 34 -48.06 -9.67 1.94
C ALA A 34 -48.97 -8.48 2.27
N ASN A 35 -49.61 -7.92 1.24
CA ASN A 35 -50.69 -6.94 1.38
C ASN A 35 -51.79 -7.22 0.33
N TYR A 36 -52.97 -6.63 0.54
CA TYR A 36 -54.05 -6.66 -0.46
C TYR A 36 -53.72 -5.77 -1.67
N GLY A 37 -54.22 -6.16 -2.84
CA GLY A 37 -54.05 -5.44 -4.10
C GLY A 37 -52.67 -5.63 -4.74
N LEU A 38 -52.25 -4.64 -5.54
CA LEU A 38 -50.98 -4.63 -6.25
C LEU A 38 -49.77 -4.52 -5.31
N GLY A 39 -48.69 -5.21 -5.67
CA GLY A 39 -47.46 -5.34 -4.86
C GLY A 39 -46.65 -4.05 -4.70
N GLU A 40 -46.97 -2.99 -5.46
CA GLU A 40 -46.33 -1.67 -5.34
C GLU A 40 -46.40 -1.13 -3.90
N THR A 41 -47.51 -1.38 -3.19
CA THR A 41 -47.68 -0.93 -1.80
C THR A 41 -46.67 -1.54 -0.82
N VAL A 42 -46.21 -2.75 -1.10
CA VAL A 42 -45.22 -3.47 -0.29
C VAL A 42 -43.80 -3.02 -0.66
N VAL A 43 -43.50 -2.96 -1.96
CA VAL A 43 -42.16 -2.61 -2.45
C VAL A 43 -41.80 -1.14 -2.19
N SER A 44 -42.78 -0.24 -2.24
CA SER A 44 -42.60 1.19 -1.94
C SER A 44 -42.63 1.53 -0.44
N ALA A 45 -42.84 0.53 0.43
CA ALA A 45 -42.99 0.70 1.88
C ALA A 45 -44.06 1.72 2.31
N GLN A 46 -45.11 1.90 1.50
CA GLN A 46 -46.22 2.81 1.80
C GLN A 46 -47.16 2.27 2.90
N VAL A 47 -47.12 0.96 3.15
CA VAL A 47 -47.95 0.25 4.11
C VAL A 47 -47.10 -0.78 4.85
N GLU A 48 -47.41 -1.04 6.13
CA GLU A 48 -46.85 -2.18 6.85
C GLU A 48 -47.60 -3.46 6.42
N PRO A 49 -46.94 -4.39 5.70
CA PRO A 49 -47.55 -5.63 5.25
C PRO A 49 -47.66 -6.65 6.38
N ASP A 50 -48.42 -7.71 6.16
CA ASP A 50 -48.32 -8.91 6.99
C ASP A 50 -46.93 -9.52 6.85
N MET A 51 -46.40 -10.05 7.96
CA MET A 51 -45.15 -10.81 8.00
C MET A 51 -45.42 -12.22 8.49
N ILE A 52 -45.04 -13.21 7.68
CA ILE A 52 -45.18 -14.62 8.02
C ILE A 52 -43.81 -15.30 7.89
N VAL A 53 -43.39 -16.00 8.94
CA VAL A 53 -42.18 -16.82 8.94
C VAL A 53 -42.59 -18.29 8.87
N LEU A 54 -42.09 -18.99 7.86
CA LEU A 54 -42.19 -20.44 7.74
C LEU A 54 -40.88 -21.09 8.19
N GLU A 55 -41.01 -22.20 8.91
CA GLU A 55 -39.92 -23.12 9.23
C GLU A 55 -39.88 -24.25 8.19
N ARG A 56 -38.70 -24.50 7.64
CA ARG A 56 -38.37 -25.52 6.64
C ARG A 56 -37.45 -26.56 7.28
N ASP A 57 -37.90 -27.81 7.34
CA ASP A 57 -37.04 -28.91 7.77
C ASP A 57 -36.12 -29.42 6.65
N TRP A 58 -35.25 -30.37 6.98
CA TRP A 58 -34.27 -30.94 6.05
C TRP A 58 -34.89 -31.77 4.90
N GLN A 59 -36.18 -32.08 4.97
CA GLN A 59 -36.95 -32.76 3.92
C GLN A 59 -37.81 -31.78 3.11
N ASP A 60 -37.62 -30.47 3.29
CA ASP A 60 -38.40 -29.41 2.67
C ASP A 60 -39.88 -29.38 3.13
N ASN A 61 -40.20 -29.98 4.27
CA ASN A 61 -41.52 -29.80 4.87
C ASN A 61 -41.63 -28.42 5.52
N LEU A 62 -42.77 -27.77 5.31
CA LEU A 62 -43.03 -26.41 5.77
C LEU A 62 -44.06 -26.38 6.90
N SER A 63 -43.80 -25.54 7.90
CA SER A 63 -44.74 -25.21 8.96
C SER A 63 -44.75 -23.71 9.24
N ILE A 64 -45.89 -23.15 9.62
CA ILE A 64 -46.00 -21.73 9.98
C ILE A 64 -45.46 -21.57 11.40
N ALA A 65 -44.37 -20.81 11.54
CA ALA A 65 -43.68 -20.60 12.81
C ALA A 65 -44.15 -19.32 13.51
N GLU A 66 -44.24 -18.23 12.76
CA GLU A 66 -44.65 -16.93 13.28
C GLU A 66 -45.52 -16.19 12.26
N THR A 67 -46.53 -15.47 12.76
CA THR A 67 -47.34 -14.55 11.94
C THR A 67 -47.51 -13.24 12.69
N SER A 68 -47.36 -12.14 11.96
CA SER A 68 -47.55 -10.78 12.45
C SER A 68 -48.42 -10.03 11.46
N CYS A 69 -49.52 -9.46 11.97
CA CYS A 69 -50.50 -8.75 11.17
C CYS A 69 -50.07 -7.28 11.00
N GLY A 70 -49.86 -6.85 9.75
CA GLY A 70 -49.53 -5.47 9.40
C GLY A 70 -50.74 -4.54 9.46
N THR A 71 -50.51 -3.23 9.50
CA THR A 71 -51.60 -2.24 9.59
C THR A 71 -52.48 -2.16 8.35
N LYS A 72 -51.97 -2.56 7.17
CA LYS A 72 -52.72 -2.73 5.90
C LYS A 72 -53.78 -1.63 5.66
N ARG A 73 -53.37 -0.36 5.74
CA ARG A 73 -54.31 0.79 5.72
C ARG A 73 -54.98 1.03 4.37
N HIS A 74 -54.30 0.69 3.27
CA HIS A 74 -54.82 0.85 1.92
C HIS A 74 -54.23 -0.20 0.98
N ARG A 75 -54.89 -0.38 -0.16
CA ARG A 75 -54.47 -1.23 -1.29
C ARG A 75 -54.43 -0.43 -2.58
N MET A 76 -53.59 -0.85 -3.52
CA MET A 76 -53.60 -0.33 -4.89
C MET A 76 -54.34 -1.31 -5.80
N GLN A 77 -55.20 -0.81 -6.67
CA GLN A 77 -55.93 -1.61 -7.66
C GLN A 77 -55.78 -0.99 -9.06
N MET A 78 -55.99 -1.81 -10.08
CA MET A 78 -56.01 -1.32 -11.47
C MET A 78 -57.30 -0.56 -11.73
N ASP A 79 -57.19 0.54 -12.46
CA ASP A 79 -58.34 1.28 -12.97
C ASP A 79 -58.78 0.72 -14.34
N ASP A 80 -60.08 0.65 -14.58
CA ASP A 80 -60.69 0.21 -15.83
C ASP A 80 -60.34 1.16 -17.00
N GLU A 81 -60.09 2.44 -16.73
CA GLU A 81 -59.65 3.43 -17.73
C GLU A 81 -58.12 3.46 -17.94
N GLY A 82 -57.40 2.62 -17.19
CA GLY A 82 -55.94 2.54 -17.20
C GLY A 82 -55.30 3.39 -16.10
N GLY A 83 -54.28 2.82 -15.43
CA GLY A 83 -53.63 3.42 -14.27
C GLY A 83 -53.86 2.60 -13.00
N VAL A 84 -53.52 3.17 -11.84
CA VAL A 84 -53.72 2.56 -10.52
C VAL A 84 -54.39 3.54 -9.56
N THR A 85 -55.31 3.04 -8.75
CA THR A 85 -56.04 3.81 -7.73
C THR A 85 -55.80 3.23 -6.34
N SER A 86 -55.73 4.11 -5.34
CA SER A 86 -55.59 3.74 -3.93
C SER A 86 -56.96 3.67 -3.26
N HIS A 87 -57.21 2.57 -2.54
CA HIS A 87 -58.44 2.34 -1.78
C HIS A 87 -58.12 2.05 -0.32
N GLU A 88 -58.79 2.72 0.62
CA GLU A 88 -58.69 2.40 2.04
C GLU A 88 -59.30 1.01 2.33
N ILE A 89 -58.65 0.26 3.21
CA ILE A 89 -59.12 -1.06 3.64
C ILE A 89 -59.95 -0.89 4.92
N GLU A 90 -61.08 -1.60 5.00
CA GLU A 90 -61.93 -1.54 6.20
C GLU A 90 -61.19 -2.02 7.45
N SER A 91 -61.41 -1.33 8.58
CA SER A 91 -60.68 -1.59 9.84
C SER A 91 -60.83 -3.00 10.42
N SER A 92 -61.83 -3.76 10.00
CA SER A 92 -62.04 -5.17 10.34
C SER A 92 -61.18 -6.11 9.49
N GLU A 93 -61.05 -5.81 8.20
CA GLU A 93 -60.26 -6.58 7.23
C GLU A 93 -58.77 -6.33 7.40
N SER A 94 -58.38 -5.09 7.73
CA SER A 94 -56.97 -4.73 7.95
C SER A 94 -56.33 -5.41 9.18
N LYS A 95 -57.15 -5.89 10.12
CA LYS A 95 -56.71 -6.60 11.33
C LYS A 95 -56.53 -8.10 11.15
N GLN A 96 -56.86 -8.64 9.98
CA GLN A 96 -56.69 -10.05 9.65
C GLN A 96 -55.47 -10.24 8.74
N LEU A 97 -54.88 -11.43 8.74
CA LEU A 97 -53.88 -11.77 7.73
C LEU A 97 -54.57 -11.84 6.37
N CYS A 98 -53.96 -11.24 5.35
CA CYS A 98 -54.49 -11.27 3.98
C CYS A 98 -54.31 -12.64 3.32
N LEU A 99 -53.37 -13.46 3.78
CA LEU A 99 -53.12 -14.80 3.28
C LEU A 99 -53.74 -15.87 4.17
N TYR A 100 -54.35 -16.87 3.54
CA TYR A 100 -54.82 -18.09 4.18
C TYR A 100 -53.67 -19.10 4.36
N PRO A 101 -53.73 -20.00 5.38
CA PRO A 101 -52.66 -20.96 5.66
C PRO A 101 -52.23 -21.81 4.46
N GLU A 102 -53.17 -22.22 3.61
CA GLU A 102 -52.92 -22.97 2.38
C GLU A 102 -52.14 -22.15 1.33
N GLU A 103 -52.42 -20.86 1.20
CA GLU A 103 -51.70 -19.95 0.31
C GLU A 103 -50.27 -19.74 0.81
N ILE A 104 -50.08 -19.55 2.11
CA ILE A 104 -48.77 -19.38 2.75
C ILE A 104 -47.88 -20.61 2.47
N LEU A 105 -48.40 -21.80 2.73
CA LEU A 105 -47.63 -23.04 2.51
C LEU A 105 -47.37 -23.29 1.02
N ARG A 106 -48.31 -22.93 0.13
CA ARG A 106 -48.12 -23.03 -1.33
C ARG A 106 -47.02 -22.08 -1.81
N LEU A 107 -47.02 -20.83 -1.35
CA LEU A 107 -45.97 -19.85 -1.66
C LEU A 107 -44.59 -20.33 -1.18
N GLY A 108 -44.51 -20.87 0.05
CA GLY A 108 -43.27 -21.45 0.56
C GLY A 108 -42.73 -22.59 -0.31
N LYS A 109 -43.61 -23.50 -0.77
CA LYS A 109 -43.21 -24.59 -1.69
C LYS A 109 -42.68 -24.06 -3.02
N ILE A 110 -43.37 -23.08 -3.62
CA ILE A 110 -42.92 -22.41 -4.85
C ILE A 110 -41.55 -21.74 -4.63
N GLY A 111 -41.35 -21.10 -3.47
CA GLY A 111 -40.06 -20.53 -3.09
C GLY A 111 -38.94 -21.55 -3.08
N ILE A 112 -39.17 -22.72 -2.47
CA ILE A 112 -38.20 -23.84 -2.44
C ILE A 112 -37.92 -24.36 -3.85
N GLU A 113 -38.95 -24.55 -4.68
CA GLU A 113 -38.77 -24.99 -6.07
C GLU A 113 -37.91 -24.01 -6.88
N LEU A 114 -38.12 -22.70 -6.71
CA LEU A 114 -37.31 -21.66 -7.36
C LEU A 114 -35.88 -21.62 -6.82
N GLU A 115 -35.69 -21.70 -5.49
CA GLU A 115 -34.36 -21.79 -4.89
C GLU A 115 -33.56 -22.97 -5.46
N ASN A 116 -34.19 -24.14 -5.53
CA ASN A 116 -33.59 -25.35 -6.09
C ASN A 116 -33.29 -25.21 -7.58
N ALA A 117 -34.22 -24.66 -8.37
CA ALA A 117 -34.05 -24.47 -9.81
C ALA A 117 -32.90 -23.50 -10.15
N TYR A 118 -32.72 -22.45 -9.35
CA TYR A 118 -31.66 -21.46 -9.53
C TYR A 118 -30.38 -21.76 -8.74
N GLY A 119 -30.37 -22.81 -7.92
CA GLY A 119 -29.21 -23.27 -7.14
C GLY A 119 -28.77 -22.31 -6.03
N GLY A 120 -29.68 -21.51 -5.46
CA GLY A 120 -29.35 -20.62 -4.33
C GLY A 120 -30.49 -19.68 -3.92
N PRO A 121 -30.35 -18.95 -2.80
CA PRO A 121 -31.44 -18.20 -2.16
C PRO A 121 -32.08 -17.14 -3.06
N ARG A 122 -33.40 -16.98 -2.98
CA ARG A 122 -34.18 -16.09 -3.85
C ARG A 122 -34.99 -15.07 -3.06
N ASP A 123 -35.03 -13.86 -3.62
CA ASP A 123 -35.99 -12.80 -3.33
C ASP A 123 -36.98 -12.74 -4.50
N ILE A 124 -38.25 -13.00 -4.21
CA ILE A 124 -39.31 -13.29 -5.18
C ILE A 124 -40.48 -12.34 -4.97
N GLU A 125 -40.84 -11.61 -6.01
CA GLU A 125 -42.08 -10.81 -6.06
C GLU A 125 -43.19 -11.65 -6.68
N TRP A 126 -44.35 -11.70 -6.02
CA TRP A 126 -45.47 -12.55 -6.40
C TRP A 126 -46.81 -11.83 -6.27
N ALA A 127 -47.82 -12.35 -6.96
CA ALA A 127 -49.22 -11.92 -6.90
C ALA A 127 -50.16 -13.13 -6.91
N ILE A 128 -51.33 -13.00 -6.28
CA ILE A 128 -52.42 -13.99 -6.29
C ILE A 128 -53.65 -13.38 -6.96
N VAL A 129 -54.24 -14.12 -7.88
CA VAL A 129 -55.51 -13.80 -8.56
C VAL A 129 -56.30 -15.10 -8.74
N ASN A 130 -57.55 -15.17 -8.29
CA ASN A 130 -58.38 -16.38 -8.37
C ASN A 130 -57.65 -17.66 -7.91
N ASP A 131 -56.99 -17.60 -6.74
CA ASP A 131 -56.14 -18.67 -6.18
C ASP A 131 -54.90 -19.06 -7.00
N ASP A 132 -54.62 -18.42 -8.13
CA ASP A 132 -53.41 -18.66 -8.93
C ASP A 132 -52.26 -17.73 -8.52
N VAL A 133 -51.08 -18.33 -8.31
CA VAL A 133 -49.85 -17.60 -7.97
C VAL A 133 -49.11 -17.21 -9.26
N HIS A 134 -48.96 -15.91 -9.47
CA HIS A 134 -48.15 -15.32 -10.52
C HIS A 134 -46.81 -14.85 -9.97
N LEU A 135 -45.71 -15.26 -10.62
CA LEU A 135 -44.35 -14.80 -10.28
C LEU A 135 -44.02 -13.57 -11.13
N LEU A 136 -43.74 -12.45 -10.49
CA LEU A 136 -43.49 -11.17 -11.15
C LEU A 136 -41.98 -10.97 -11.36
N GLN A 137 -41.18 -11.26 -10.33
CA GLN A 137 -39.73 -11.13 -10.35
C GLN A 137 -39.08 -12.20 -9.47
N SER A 138 -37.88 -12.65 -9.83
CA SER A 138 -37.03 -13.47 -8.96
C SER A 138 -35.59 -13.03 -9.12
N ARG A 139 -34.93 -12.71 -8.00
CA ARG A 139 -33.52 -12.29 -7.96
C ARG A 139 -32.76 -13.01 -6.85
N PRO A 140 -31.44 -13.22 -6.97
CA PRO A 140 -30.65 -13.84 -5.91
C PRO A 140 -30.59 -12.92 -4.67
N ILE A 141 -30.67 -13.49 -3.46
CA ILE A 141 -30.37 -12.75 -2.23
C ILE A 141 -28.85 -12.59 -2.12
N THR A 142 -28.33 -11.38 -2.35
CA THR A 142 -26.88 -11.13 -2.36
C THR A 142 -26.31 -10.67 -1.01
N SER A 143 -27.16 -10.44 0.00
CA SER A 143 -26.76 -9.94 1.31
C SER A 143 -26.24 -11.03 2.27
N LEU A 144 -26.69 -12.27 2.10
CA LEU A 144 -26.43 -13.36 3.07
C LEU A 144 -24.98 -13.88 3.03
N ASP A 145 -24.36 -13.90 1.85
CA ASP A 145 -22.96 -14.32 1.66
C ASP A 145 -21.99 -13.13 1.55
N ALA A 146 -22.41 -11.94 1.98
CA ALA A 146 -21.67 -10.71 1.70
C ALA A 146 -20.60 -10.43 2.75
N TRP A 147 -19.33 -10.77 2.46
CA TRP A 147 -18.16 -10.51 3.31
C TRP A 147 -18.25 -9.21 4.13
N THR A 148 -18.24 -9.31 5.45
CA THR A 148 -18.25 -8.17 6.35
C THR A 148 -17.05 -7.24 6.10
N PRO A 149 -17.13 -5.95 6.49
CA PRO A 149 -15.98 -5.05 6.39
C PRO A 149 -14.73 -5.58 7.12
N SER A 150 -14.92 -6.29 8.24
CA SER A 150 -13.85 -6.92 9.00
C SER A 150 -13.20 -8.07 8.21
N GLU A 151 -14.01 -8.98 7.65
CA GLU A 151 -13.48 -10.08 6.82
C GLU A 151 -12.70 -9.56 5.61
N LEU A 152 -13.19 -8.52 4.93
CA LEU A 152 -12.49 -7.93 3.79
C LEU A 152 -11.18 -7.23 4.17
N LEU A 153 -11.10 -6.65 5.37
CA LEU A 153 -9.90 -6.00 5.87
C LEU A 153 -8.82 -7.01 6.25
N HIS A 154 -9.21 -8.18 6.75
CA HIS A 154 -8.31 -9.17 7.35
C HIS A 154 -8.10 -10.44 6.52
N GLU A 155 -8.83 -10.66 5.43
CA GLU A 155 -8.70 -11.90 4.61
C GLU A 155 -7.32 -12.10 3.96
N LEU A 156 -6.52 -11.03 3.85
CA LEU A 156 -5.15 -11.07 3.36
C LEU A 156 -4.12 -10.90 4.47
N ASP A 157 -4.54 -10.87 5.73
CA ASP A 157 -3.62 -10.84 6.86
C ASP A 157 -2.91 -12.19 6.95
N GLY A 158 -1.60 -12.17 7.19
CA GLY A 158 -0.86 -13.41 7.42
C GLY A 158 -0.85 -13.81 8.89
N ALA A 159 -0.57 -15.09 9.11
CA ALA A 159 -0.69 -15.69 10.43
C ALA A 159 0.25 -15.04 11.47
N ILE A 160 -0.27 -14.90 12.69
CA ILE A 160 0.48 -14.50 13.89
C ILE A 160 0.49 -15.72 14.82
N PRO A 161 1.59 -16.46 14.93
CA PRO A 161 1.58 -17.76 15.61
C PRO A 161 1.62 -17.65 17.14
N THR A 162 2.06 -16.51 17.70
CA THR A 162 2.14 -16.28 19.16
C THR A 162 1.81 -14.84 19.53
N ASP A 163 1.36 -14.61 20.77
CA ASP A 163 1.11 -13.27 21.32
C ASP A 163 2.39 -12.46 21.56
N THR A 164 3.56 -13.11 21.48
CA THR A 164 4.90 -12.51 21.60
C THR A 164 5.59 -12.33 20.25
N GLU A 165 4.87 -12.53 19.14
CA GLU A 165 5.41 -12.33 17.81
C GLU A 165 5.71 -10.84 17.60
N VAL A 166 6.95 -10.50 17.24
CA VAL A 166 7.37 -9.11 17.06
C VAL A 166 7.43 -8.77 15.57
N GLN A 167 6.70 -7.74 15.19
CA GLN A 167 6.64 -7.23 13.82
C GLN A 167 6.92 -5.74 13.79
N THR A 168 7.38 -5.24 12.64
CA THR A 168 7.71 -3.82 12.50
C THR A 168 7.36 -3.26 11.14
N ILE A 169 6.97 -1.99 11.14
CA ILE A 169 6.87 -1.15 9.93
C ILE A 169 8.03 -0.16 9.78
N GLY A 170 9.03 -0.17 10.67
CA GLY A 170 10.13 0.82 10.67
C GLY A 170 10.89 0.85 9.34
N ASN A 171 11.06 -0.30 8.68
CA ASN A 171 11.63 -0.39 7.34
C ASN A 171 10.56 -0.49 6.24
N THR A 172 9.58 -1.37 6.40
CA THR A 172 8.56 -1.62 5.36
C THR A 172 7.63 -0.44 5.16
N GLY A 173 7.47 0.45 6.13
CA GLY A 173 6.72 1.71 6.01
C GLY A 173 7.39 2.76 5.13
N GLU A 174 8.68 2.60 4.79
CA GLU A 174 9.32 3.39 3.74
C GLU A 174 9.17 2.74 2.36
N VAL A 175 9.23 1.40 2.31
CA VAL A 175 9.16 0.64 1.05
C VAL A 175 7.71 0.51 0.53
N PHE A 176 6.77 0.38 1.47
CA PHE A 176 5.32 0.28 1.29
C PHE A 176 4.65 1.38 2.13
N PRO A 177 4.77 2.65 1.73
CA PRO A 177 4.29 3.78 2.54
C PRO A 177 2.76 3.82 2.70
N LYS A 178 2.03 3.15 1.81
CA LYS A 178 0.57 3.10 1.77
C LYS A 178 0.06 1.66 1.81
N LEU A 179 -1.27 1.52 1.87
CA LEU A 179 -1.92 0.23 1.71
C LEU A 179 -1.50 -0.43 0.39
N THR A 180 -1.14 -1.70 0.44
CA THR A 180 -0.77 -2.48 -0.75
C THR A 180 -2.03 -3.12 -1.32
N SER A 181 -2.31 -2.96 -2.62
CA SER A 181 -3.52 -3.48 -3.26
C SER A 181 -3.64 -5.01 -3.11
N PRO A 182 -4.86 -5.59 -3.06
CA PRO A 182 -5.06 -7.04 -3.04
C PRO A 182 -4.29 -7.79 -4.14
N LEU A 183 -4.25 -7.22 -5.35
CA LEU A 183 -3.47 -7.77 -6.46
C LEU A 183 -1.98 -7.81 -6.14
N ALA A 184 -1.42 -6.68 -5.70
CA ALA A 184 -0.01 -6.57 -5.33
C ALA A 184 0.32 -7.51 -4.16
N GLN A 185 -0.53 -7.58 -3.13
CA GLN A 185 -0.35 -8.48 -1.98
C GLN A 185 -0.29 -9.94 -2.39
N SER A 186 -1.19 -10.38 -3.28
CA SER A 186 -1.29 -11.78 -3.70
C SER A 186 -0.07 -12.29 -4.48
N ILE A 187 0.78 -11.39 -5.00
CA ILE A 187 1.95 -11.73 -5.82
C ILE A 187 3.26 -11.32 -5.13
N LEU A 188 3.39 -10.03 -4.79
CA LEU A 188 4.65 -9.46 -4.36
C LEU A 188 5.03 -9.89 -2.95
N ILE A 189 4.05 -9.99 -2.04
CA ILE A 189 4.34 -10.31 -0.64
C ILE A 189 4.85 -11.74 -0.50
N PRO A 190 4.23 -12.79 -1.08
CA PRO A 190 4.82 -14.13 -1.07
C PRO A 190 6.19 -14.21 -1.74
N VAL A 191 6.42 -13.43 -2.80
CA VAL A 191 7.72 -13.38 -3.48
C VAL A 191 8.80 -12.76 -2.60
N LEU A 192 8.49 -11.63 -1.97
CA LEU A 192 9.37 -10.93 -1.05
C LEU A 192 9.64 -11.77 0.19
N ASP A 193 8.61 -12.34 0.79
CA ASP A 193 8.71 -13.22 1.95
C ASP A 193 9.66 -14.39 1.66
N LYS A 194 9.43 -15.12 0.56
CA LYS A 194 10.32 -16.23 0.16
C LYS A 194 11.75 -15.78 -0.10
N ALA A 195 11.94 -14.62 -0.73
CA ALA A 195 13.26 -14.07 -1.01
C ALA A 195 14.00 -13.66 0.27
N VAL A 196 13.30 -13.00 1.20
CA VAL A 196 13.84 -12.57 2.50
C VAL A 196 14.11 -13.78 3.39
N CYS A 197 13.20 -14.74 3.52
CA CYS A 197 13.42 -16.01 4.24
C CYS A 197 14.72 -16.69 3.81
N THR A 198 14.94 -16.83 2.50
CA THR A 198 16.16 -17.44 1.95
C THR A 198 17.41 -16.63 2.34
N SER A 199 17.34 -15.30 2.22
CA SER A 199 18.41 -14.41 2.63
C SER A 199 18.46 -14.16 4.13
N ALA A 200 17.59 -14.74 4.95
CA ALA A 200 17.62 -14.67 6.41
C ALA A 200 18.08 -16.00 7.01
N HIS A 201 18.29 -17.03 6.17
CA HIS A 201 18.47 -18.42 6.60
C HIS A 201 17.31 -18.91 7.48
N ALA A 202 16.09 -18.47 7.16
CA ALA A 202 14.86 -18.94 7.79
C ALA A 202 14.28 -20.11 7.02
N ASP A 203 13.78 -21.12 7.74
CA ASP A 203 12.99 -22.19 7.14
C ASP A 203 11.70 -21.58 6.62
N TYR A 204 11.45 -21.66 5.31
CA TYR A 204 10.27 -21.03 4.73
C TYR A 204 9.01 -21.87 5.03
N CYS A 205 8.13 -21.36 5.89
CA CYS A 205 6.78 -21.85 6.11
C CYS A 205 5.83 -20.64 6.15
N ARG A 206 4.94 -20.57 5.16
CA ARG A 206 3.99 -19.46 5.00
C ARG A 206 3.14 -19.19 6.24
N HIS A 207 2.86 -20.22 7.04
CA HIS A 207 1.97 -20.14 8.19
C HIS A 207 2.69 -19.92 9.52
N CYS A 208 4.00 -20.17 9.60
CA CYS A 208 4.68 -20.34 10.89
C CYS A 208 6.05 -19.65 10.98
N SER A 209 6.66 -19.29 9.86
CA SER A 209 7.99 -18.67 9.82
C SER A 209 8.14 -17.67 8.68
N ASN A 210 7.10 -16.87 8.46
CA ASN A 210 7.16 -15.75 7.53
C ASN A 210 8.14 -14.68 8.03
N THR A 211 8.91 -14.13 7.10
CA THR A 211 9.77 -12.96 7.32
C THR A 211 9.07 -11.66 6.96
N ILE A 212 8.14 -11.70 6.03
CA ILE A 212 7.29 -10.58 5.65
C ILE A 212 5.84 -11.01 5.81
N ASN A 213 5.07 -10.18 6.50
CA ASN A 213 3.67 -10.40 6.78
C ASN A 213 2.83 -9.22 6.27
N THR A 214 1.54 -9.43 6.14
CA THR A 214 0.55 -8.39 5.89
C THR A 214 -0.43 -8.33 7.04
N SER A 215 -0.82 -7.12 7.44
CA SER A 215 -2.00 -6.90 8.28
C SER A 215 -2.68 -5.59 7.93
N HIS A 216 -4.01 -5.59 7.85
CA HIS A 216 -4.79 -4.41 7.44
C HIS A 216 -4.33 -3.83 6.09
N HIS A 217 -3.94 -4.69 5.15
CA HIS A 217 -3.30 -4.33 3.88
C HIS A 217 -1.96 -3.56 3.98
N ARG A 218 -1.32 -3.52 5.16
CA ARG A 218 0.03 -2.98 5.36
C ARG A 218 1.04 -4.11 5.43
N VAL A 219 2.26 -3.84 4.98
CA VAL A 219 3.36 -4.81 4.96
C VAL A 219 4.20 -4.64 6.22
N LEU A 220 4.42 -5.73 6.95
CA LEU A 220 5.22 -5.77 8.16
C LEU A 220 6.42 -6.71 7.99
N LEU A 221 7.54 -6.37 8.60
CA LEU A 221 8.69 -7.25 8.72
C LEU A 221 8.59 -8.03 10.04
N ASN A 222 8.70 -9.35 9.98
CA ASN A 222 8.78 -10.18 11.18
C ASN A 222 10.20 -10.10 11.75
N VAL A 223 10.35 -9.53 12.95
CA VAL A 223 11.64 -9.26 13.58
C VAL A 223 12.32 -10.56 14.04
N HIS A 224 11.53 -11.52 14.55
CA HIS A 224 12.02 -12.83 14.99
C HIS A 224 12.66 -13.63 13.86
N ASN A 225 11.94 -13.78 12.76
CA ASN A 225 12.38 -14.57 11.61
C ASN A 225 13.43 -13.84 10.75
N THR A 226 13.81 -12.61 11.08
CA THR A 226 14.84 -11.86 10.35
C THR A 226 16.01 -11.50 11.27
N MET A 227 15.87 -10.43 12.04
CA MET A 227 16.92 -9.82 12.86
C MET A 227 17.32 -10.72 14.03
N TYR A 228 16.34 -11.28 14.74
CA TYR A 228 16.55 -11.92 16.05
C TYR A 228 16.92 -13.41 15.97
N ARG A 229 17.21 -13.93 14.76
CA ARG A 229 17.62 -15.34 14.58
C ARG A 229 19.02 -15.67 15.12
N ALA A 230 19.87 -14.66 15.30
CA ALA A 230 21.29 -14.84 15.62
C ALA A 230 21.72 -13.86 16.72
N LEU A 231 21.08 -13.96 17.89
CA LEU A 231 21.30 -13.05 19.01
C LEU A 231 22.57 -13.38 19.81
N GLU A 232 23.19 -12.35 20.37
CA GLU A 232 24.20 -12.48 21.41
C GLU A 232 23.55 -12.46 22.79
N GLU A 233 24.29 -12.86 23.84
CA GLU A 233 23.76 -12.90 25.21
C GLU A 233 23.27 -11.53 25.71
N LYS A 234 23.86 -10.45 25.19
CA LYS A 234 23.50 -9.07 25.53
C LYS A 234 23.44 -8.22 24.26
N MET A 235 22.69 -7.13 24.33
CA MET A 235 22.67 -6.10 23.29
C MET A 235 24.04 -5.43 23.17
N THR A 236 24.78 -5.75 22.11
CA THR A 236 26.09 -5.18 21.82
C THR A 236 25.98 -3.85 21.08
N THR A 237 27.05 -3.04 21.04
CA THR A 237 27.09 -1.84 20.19
C THR A 237 26.85 -2.18 18.72
N ALA A 238 27.41 -3.29 18.23
CA ALA A 238 27.20 -3.76 16.86
C ALA A 238 25.71 -4.05 16.56
N TRP A 239 24.98 -4.54 17.56
CA TRP A 239 23.54 -4.74 17.47
C TRP A 239 22.76 -3.42 17.34
N LYS A 240 23.00 -2.48 18.27
CA LYS A 240 22.39 -1.14 18.25
C LYS A 240 22.65 -0.43 16.90
N VAL A 241 23.86 -0.57 16.38
CA VAL A 241 24.26 -0.06 15.06
C VAL A 241 23.47 -0.72 13.93
N GLY A 242 23.24 -2.03 14.00
CA GLY A 242 22.38 -2.74 13.03
C GLY A 242 20.94 -2.24 13.04
N GLU A 243 20.39 -1.96 14.22
CA GLU A 243 19.04 -1.37 14.33
C GLU A 243 18.98 0.04 13.79
N ILE A 244 19.96 0.89 14.09
CA ILE A 244 20.03 2.25 13.52
C ILE A 244 20.14 2.20 12.00
N ALA A 245 20.88 1.22 11.46
CA ALA A 245 20.94 1.02 10.02
C ALA A 245 19.55 0.72 9.46
N ILE A 246 18.70 -0.07 10.14
CA ILE A 246 17.43 -0.56 9.59
C ILE A 246 16.24 0.35 9.93
N TYR A 247 16.17 0.85 11.16
CA TYR A 247 15.07 1.65 11.74
C TYR A 247 15.42 3.13 11.92
N GLY A 248 16.70 3.50 11.85
CA GLY A 248 17.15 4.89 12.10
C GLY A 248 17.36 5.23 13.56
N HIS A 249 16.94 4.37 14.47
CA HIS A 249 17.13 4.50 15.90
C HIS A 249 17.28 3.10 16.53
N VAL A 250 17.64 3.06 17.81
CA VAL A 250 17.65 1.82 18.59
C VAL A 250 16.21 1.54 19.01
N ALA A 251 15.58 0.54 18.39
CA ALA A 251 14.18 0.22 18.61
C ALA A 251 13.98 -0.96 19.57
N SER A 252 15.02 -1.78 19.79
CA SER A 252 14.97 -2.89 20.73
C SER A 252 14.89 -2.42 22.18
N THR A 253 13.92 -2.98 22.91
CA THR A 253 13.86 -2.95 24.37
C THR A 253 14.44 -4.25 24.93
N PRO A 254 14.87 -4.29 26.22
CA PRO A 254 15.30 -5.53 26.86
C PRO A 254 14.25 -6.64 26.79
N GLU A 255 12.97 -6.28 26.82
CA GLU A 255 11.84 -7.20 26.66
C GLU A 255 11.78 -7.81 25.26
N LEU A 256 11.80 -6.97 24.21
CA LEU A 256 11.81 -7.44 22.82
C LEU A 256 12.99 -8.37 22.57
N PHE A 257 14.19 -7.96 23.01
CA PHE A 257 15.40 -8.76 22.88
C PHE A 257 15.28 -10.10 23.61
N GLY A 258 14.64 -10.10 24.79
CA GLY A 258 14.33 -11.29 25.58
C GLY A 258 13.48 -12.32 24.83
N TYR A 259 12.43 -11.89 24.12
CA TYR A 259 11.60 -12.80 23.32
C TYR A 259 12.40 -13.50 22.21
N GLY A 260 13.36 -12.80 21.60
CA GLY A 260 14.23 -13.40 20.59
C GLY A 260 15.17 -14.45 21.19
N LEU A 261 15.73 -14.17 22.37
CA LEU A 261 16.59 -15.11 23.11
C LEU A 261 15.81 -16.36 23.53
N GLU A 262 14.56 -16.19 23.97
CA GLU A 262 13.68 -17.32 24.30
C GLU A 262 13.43 -18.22 23.09
N ARG A 263 13.21 -17.62 21.90
CA ARG A 263 12.86 -18.36 20.68
C ARG A 263 14.03 -19.06 20.01
N TYR A 264 15.19 -18.39 19.90
CA TYR A 264 16.33 -18.89 19.13
C TYR A 264 17.59 -19.16 19.96
N GLY A 265 17.61 -18.73 21.22
CA GLY A 265 18.79 -18.81 22.07
C GLY A 265 19.92 -17.88 21.60
N THR A 266 21.12 -18.13 22.13
CA THR A 266 22.32 -17.38 21.78
C THR A 266 23.10 -18.06 20.66
N MET A 267 23.67 -17.24 19.78
CA MET A 267 24.49 -17.70 18.69
C MET A 267 25.82 -18.27 19.21
N THR A 268 26.09 -19.54 18.86
CA THR A 268 27.35 -20.21 19.19
C THR A 268 28.55 -19.58 18.45
N ASN A 269 29.77 -19.75 19.00
CA ASN A 269 31.01 -19.30 18.34
C ASN A 269 31.20 -19.89 16.94
N LYS A 270 30.82 -21.16 16.73
CA LYS A 270 30.80 -21.79 15.41
C LYS A 270 29.82 -21.09 14.47
N GLY A 271 28.64 -20.74 14.97
CA GLY A 271 27.63 -19.95 14.25
C GLY A 271 28.15 -18.58 13.82
N LYS A 272 28.84 -17.86 14.71
CA LYS A 272 29.49 -16.56 14.41
C LYS A 272 30.47 -16.68 13.24
N ILE A 273 31.35 -17.67 13.28
CA ILE A 273 32.33 -17.92 12.21
C ILE A 273 31.62 -18.25 10.89
N MET A 274 30.60 -19.11 10.95
CA MET A 274 29.88 -19.54 9.74
C MET A 274 29.10 -18.39 9.10
N ASN A 275 28.48 -17.51 9.89
CA ASN A 275 27.84 -16.29 9.42
C ASN A 275 28.84 -15.33 8.76
N LEU A 276 30.04 -15.18 9.33
CA LEU A 276 31.09 -14.36 8.73
C LEU A 276 31.56 -14.93 7.39
N VAL A 277 31.80 -16.25 7.32
CA VAL A 277 32.19 -16.93 6.07
C VAL A 277 31.11 -16.79 5.00
N ASP A 278 29.84 -16.95 5.38
CA ASP A 278 28.71 -16.76 4.46
C ASP A 278 28.64 -15.30 3.97
N ALA A 279 28.77 -14.31 4.85
CA ALA A 279 28.79 -12.90 4.48
C ALA A 279 29.93 -12.56 3.49
N LEU A 280 31.14 -13.09 3.72
CA LEU A 280 32.29 -12.91 2.83
C LEU A 280 32.06 -13.57 1.46
N LYS A 281 31.60 -14.82 1.45
CA LYS A 281 31.25 -15.55 0.22
C LYS A 281 30.20 -14.78 -0.59
N ASN A 282 29.17 -14.28 0.07
CA ASN A 282 28.10 -13.52 -0.57
C ASN A 282 28.58 -12.16 -1.10
N SER A 283 29.55 -11.54 -0.44
CA SER A 283 30.18 -10.30 -0.90
C SER A 283 30.93 -10.49 -2.23
N VAL A 284 31.62 -11.62 -2.41
CA VAL A 284 32.31 -11.95 -3.68
C VAL A 284 31.31 -12.18 -4.83
N LEU A 285 30.16 -12.79 -4.54
CA LEU A 285 29.13 -13.07 -5.53
C LEU A 285 28.27 -11.84 -5.90
N ASN A 286 28.40 -10.73 -5.18
CA ASN A 286 27.50 -9.59 -5.25
C ASN A 286 27.40 -8.99 -6.67
N ASN A 287 28.55 -8.72 -7.31
CA ASN A 287 28.58 -8.16 -8.67
C ASN A 287 27.92 -9.07 -9.71
N ARG A 288 28.04 -10.40 -9.54
CA ARG A 288 27.39 -11.37 -10.43
C ARG A 288 25.87 -11.33 -10.28
N ARG A 289 25.36 -11.16 -9.05
CA ARG A 289 23.92 -11.01 -8.79
C ARG A 289 23.35 -9.74 -9.41
N VAL A 290 24.08 -8.62 -9.33
CA VAL A 290 23.69 -7.36 -9.98
C VAL A 290 23.52 -7.55 -11.49
N LYS A 291 24.51 -8.13 -12.17
CA LYS A 291 24.42 -8.41 -13.62
C LYS A 291 23.24 -9.33 -13.97
N LYS A 292 23.04 -10.40 -13.18
CA LYS A 292 21.90 -11.31 -13.39
C LYS A 292 20.55 -10.62 -13.19
N ALA A 293 20.41 -9.74 -12.21
CA ALA A 293 19.18 -8.96 -12.02
C ALA A 293 18.86 -8.10 -13.25
N GLU A 294 19.88 -7.46 -13.83
CA GLU A 294 19.73 -6.66 -15.06
C GLU A 294 19.40 -7.53 -16.29
N GLU A 295 19.96 -8.73 -16.38
CA GLU A 295 19.64 -9.73 -17.42
C GLU A 295 18.18 -10.21 -17.31
N VAL A 296 17.71 -10.50 -16.10
CA VAL A 296 16.32 -10.89 -15.84
C VAL A 296 15.37 -9.80 -16.31
N LEU A 297 15.62 -8.53 -15.94
CA LEU A 297 14.83 -7.40 -16.41
C LEU A 297 14.77 -7.33 -17.94
N LYS A 298 15.92 -7.42 -18.62
CA LYS A 298 16.00 -7.38 -20.09
C LYS A 298 15.26 -8.55 -20.77
N SER A 299 15.12 -9.68 -20.08
CA SER A 299 14.45 -10.88 -20.60
C SER A 299 12.92 -10.81 -20.58
N ILE A 300 12.33 -9.87 -19.82
CA ILE A 300 10.88 -9.77 -19.64
C ILE A 300 10.35 -8.70 -20.58
N LYS A 301 9.46 -9.13 -21.49
CA LYS A 301 8.71 -8.24 -22.38
C LYS A 301 7.25 -8.64 -22.35
N MET A 302 6.49 -7.94 -21.51
CA MET A 302 5.10 -8.30 -21.21
C MET A 302 4.08 -7.54 -22.04
N ASN A 303 4.43 -6.36 -22.54
CA ASN A 303 3.55 -5.54 -23.36
C ASN A 303 3.62 -5.90 -24.86
N ASP A 304 3.91 -7.16 -25.18
CA ASP A 304 4.07 -7.64 -26.54
C ASP A 304 2.68 -7.90 -27.19
N CYS A 305 2.52 -7.50 -28.46
CA CYS A 305 1.27 -7.65 -29.20
C CYS A 305 0.87 -9.12 -29.41
N LYS A 306 1.80 -10.07 -29.21
CA LYS A 306 1.52 -11.51 -29.30
C LYS A 306 0.49 -12.04 -28.29
N TYR A 307 0.26 -11.34 -27.18
CA TYR A 307 -0.75 -11.72 -26.19
C TYR A 307 -2.10 -11.13 -26.60
N THR A 308 -2.90 -11.87 -27.38
CA THR A 308 -4.13 -11.35 -28.00
C THR A 308 -5.40 -11.61 -27.18
N THR A 309 -5.39 -12.55 -26.23
CA THR A 309 -6.52 -12.82 -25.34
C THR A 309 -6.19 -12.58 -23.86
N PRO A 310 -7.20 -12.29 -23.01
CA PRO A 310 -7.01 -12.13 -21.57
C PRO A 310 -6.34 -13.35 -20.92
N GLU A 311 -6.72 -14.56 -21.35
CA GLU A 311 -6.21 -15.83 -20.82
C GLU A 311 -4.73 -16.02 -21.16
N MET A 312 -4.31 -15.68 -22.39
CA MET A 312 -2.90 -15.72 -22.80
C MET A 312 -2.04 -14.76 -21.98
N LEU A 313 -2.53 -13.54 -21.75
CA LEU A 313 -1.80 -12.53 -20.98
C LEU A 313 -1.72 -12.90 -19.49
N TYR A 314 -2.83 -13.38 -18.90
CA TYR A 314 -2.86 -13.91 -17.53
C TYR A 314 -1.87 -15.06 -17.33
N LEU A 315 -1.81 -16.00 -18.28
CA LEU A 315 -0.86 -17.11 -18.22
C LEU A 315 0.59 -16.61 -18.34
N ALA A 316 0.86 -15.66 -19.23
CA ALA A 316 2.18 -15.06 -19.39
C ALA A 316 2.67 -14.35 -18.12
N ILE A 317 1.79 -13.57 -17.48
CA ILE A 317 2.03 -12.95 -16.16
C ILE A 317 2.39 -14.06 -15.15
N THR A 318 1.55 -15.09 -15.04
CA THR A 318 1.72 -16.20 -14.09
C THR A 318 3.08 -16.89 -14.27
N GLN A 319 3.46 -17.20 -15.51
CA GLN A 319 4.73 -17.86 -15.84
C GLN A 319 5.97 -17.03 -15.47
N ASN A 320 5.85 -15.70 -15.40
CA ASN A 320 6.98 -14.82 -15.10
C ASN A 320 7.04 -14.37 -13.63
N ILE A 321 6.13 -14.84 -12.77
CA ILE A 321 6.25 -14.69 -11.31
C ILE A 321 7.56 -15.32 -10.81
N ASN A 322 8.03 -16.42 -11.43
CA ASN A 322 9.32 -17.02 -11.07
C ASN A 322 10.50 -16.08 -11.33
N LYS A 323 10.45 -15.29 -12.41
CA LYS A 323 11.49 -14.28 -12.68
C LYS A 323 11.43 -13.11 -11.71
N LEU A 324 10.22 -12.72 -11.28
CA LEU A 324 10.03 -11.77 -10.19
C LEU A 324 10.68 -12.28 -8.89
N LEU A 325 10.54 -13.57 -8.60
CA LEU A 325 11.21 -14.22 -7.47
C LEU A 325 12.74 -14.27 -7.62
N GLU A 326 13.26 -14.56 -8.81
CA GLU A 326 14.70 -14.54 -9.07
C GLU A 326 15.32 -13.16 -8.79
N VAL A 327 14.70 -12.09 -9.30
CA VAL A 327 15.20 -10.73 -9.06
C VAL A 327 15.04 -10.31 -7.61
N ALA A 328 13.96 -10.72 -6.94
CA ALA A 328 13.77 -10.52 -5.50
C ALA A 328 14.88 -11.20 -4.68
N HIS A 329 15.26 -12.45 -5.01
CA HIS A 329 16.39 -13.13 -4.38
C HIS A 329 17.70 -12.38 -4.56
N PHE A 330 18.00 -11.90 -5.77
CA PHE A 330 19.21 -11.11 -6.00
C PHE A 330 19.18 -9.83 -5.16
N HIS A 331 18.05 -9.14 -5.12
CA HIS A 331 17.89 -7.95 -4.30
C HIS A 331 18.11 -8.25 -2.81
N SER A 332 17.41 -9.23 -2.23
CA SER A 332 17.54 -9.56 -0.80
C SER A 332 18.97 -9.93 -0.41
N TRP A 333 19.69 -10.70 -1.24
CA TRP A 333 21.11 -11.00 -1.01
C TRP A 333 22.01 -9.76 -1.08
N THR A 334 21.80 -8.88 -2.06
CA THR A 334 22.58 -7.64 -2.18
C THR A 334 22.29 -6.67 -1.03
N SER A 335 21.04 -6.62 -0.56
CA SER A 335 20.64 -5.86 0.63
C SER A 335 21.34 -6.38 1.88
N ARG A 336 21.39 -7.71 2.07
CA ARG A 336 22.13 -8.32 3.19
C ARG A 336 23.61 -7.96 3.18
N VAL A 337 24.27 -8.03 2.02
CA VAL A 337 25.69 -7.64 1.87
C VAL A 337 25.89 -6.16 2.17
N SER A 338 24.98 -5.29 1.72
CA SER A 338 25.01 -3.86 2.01
C SER A 338 24.91 -3.59 3.51
N VAL A 339 23.91 -4.15 4.19
CA VAL A 339 23.72 -3.99 5.64
C VAL A 339 24.92 -4.51 6.41
N PHE A 340 25.44 -5.70 6.04
CA PHE A 340 26.64 -6.26 6.66
C PHE A 340 27.85 -5.34 6.53
N SER A 341 28.13 -4.81 5.34
CA SER A 341 29.26 -3.89 5.13
C SER A 341 29.16 -2.62 5.97
N GLN A 342 27.94 -2.10 6.14
CA GLN A 342 27.68 -0.90 6.93
C GLN A 342 27.84 -1.16 8.43
N ILE A 343 27.31 -2.29 8.94
CA ILE A 343 27.51 -2.68 10.34
C ILE A 343 29.00 -2.80 10.66
N VAL A 344 29.80 -3.38 9.76
CA VAL A 344 31.26 -3.49 9.93
C VAL A 344 31.90 -2.09 10.01
N ALA A 345 31.60 -1.21 9.04
CA ALA A 345 32.20 0.13 9.00
C ALA A 345 31.80 0.98 10.22
N MET A 346 30.53 0.97 10.59
CA MET A 346 30.00 1.70 11.75
C MET A 346 30.56 1.13 13.07
N SER A 347 30.67 -0.19 13.21
CA SER A 347 31.25 -0.80 14.42
C SER A 347 32.72 -0.39 14.59
N ILE A 348 33.51 -0.34 13.51
CA ILE A 348 34.89 0.13 13.55
C ILE A 348 34.96 1.62 13.93
N LEU A 349 34.06 2.43 13.37
CA LEU A 349 33.98 3.87 13.66
C LEU A 349 33.70 4.17 15.14
N THR A 350 32.92 3.33 15.82
CA THR A 350 32.59 3.53 17.24
C THR A 350 33.75 3.25 18.21
N GLU A 351 34.86 2.65 17.76
CA GLU A 351 36.02 2.29 18.59
C GLU A 351 35.68 1.55 19.90
N GLY A 352 34.57 0.78 19.89
CA GLY A 352 34.11 0.01 21.06
C GLY A 352 33.33 0.83 22.10
N SER A 353 32.89 2.04 21.77
CA SER A 353 32.02 2.84 22.64
C SER A 353 30.67 2.14 22.90
N GLU A 354 30.24 2.09 24.16
CA GLU A 354 28.95 1.47 24.55
C GLU A 354 27.74 2.36 24.19
N ASP A 355 27.95 3.68 24.15
CA ASP A 355 26.92 4.70 23.92
C ASP A 355 27.21 5.53 22.66
N LEU A 356 26.20 5.63 21.80
CA LEU A 356 26.28 6.37 20.54
C LEU A 356 25.95 7.85 20.77
N THR A 357 26.98 8.71 20.72
CA THR A 357 26.86 10.17 20.82
C THR A 357 26.39 10.79 19.51
N THR A 358 25.93 12.04 19.56
CA THR A 358 25.59 12.84 18.37
C THR A 358 26.76 12.94 17.38
N GLU A 359 28.01 12.94 17.86
CA GLU A 359 29.19 12.90 17.00
C GLU A 359 29.28 11.58 16.22
N HIS A 360 29.00 10.44 16.86
CA HIS A 360 28.94 9.14 16.16
C HIS A 360 27.89 9.16 15.04
N TYR A 361 26.68 9.70 15.29
CA TYR A 361 25.64 9.80 14.25
C TYR A 361 26.07 10.66 13.07
N ASN A 362 26.67 11.83 13.33
CA ASN A 362 27.18 12.72 12.28
C ASN A 362 28.31 12.07 11.46
N ASP A 363 29.23 11.37 12.12
CA ASP A 363 30.34 10.69 11.47
C ASP A 363 29.88 9.47 10.66
N ILE A 364 28.90 8.71 11.16
CA ILE A 364 28.25 7.61 10.42
C ILE A 364 27.58 8.15 9.16
N SER A 365 26.88 9.27 9.28
CA SER A 365 26.27 9.92 8.12
C SER A 365 27.31 10.33 7.09
N LEU A 366 28.41 10.95 7.53
CA LEU A 366 29.50 11.37 6.66
C LEU A 366 30.17 10.17 5.98
N LEU A 367 30.36 9.07 6.69
CA LEU A 367 30.89 7.83 6.14
C LEU A 367 30.00 7.29 5.01
N LEU A 368 28.69 7.33 5.19
CA LEU A 368 27.73 6.90 4.18
C LEU A 368 27.53 7.90 3.03
N SER A 369 28.10 9.10 3.12
CA SER A 369 28.01 10.12 2.07
C SER A 369 28.94 9.84 0.89
N SER A 370 28.64 10.42 -0.27
CA SER A 370 29.48 10.39 -1.48
C SER A 370 29.58 8.97 -2.08
N CYS A 371 28.45 8.27 -2.12
CA CYS A 371 28.36 7.00 -2.83
C CYS A 371 28.23 7.29 -4.34
N SER A 372 29.31 7.12 -5.10
CA SER A 372 29.23 7.16 -6.57
C SER A 372 28.34 6.01 -7.08
N ASP A 373 27.64 6.24 -8.19
CA ASP A 373 26.78 5.25 -8.89
C ASP A 373 25.51 4.82 -8.12
N VAL A 374 24.94 5.70 -7.30
CA VAL A 374 23.62 5.49 -6.69
C VAL A 374 22.52 5.94 -7.67
N VAL A 375 21.86 4.97 -8.32
CA VAL A 375 20.78 5.18 -9.31
C VAL A 375 19.74 6.20 -8.83
N SER A 376 19.41 6.16 -7.55
CA SER A 376 18.43 7.00 -6.88
C SER A 376 18.84 8.49 -6.77
N ALA A 377 20.14 8.76 -6.67
CA ALA A 377 20.72 10.11 -6.65
C ALA A 377 20.95 10.67 -8.07
N GLU A 378 20.88 9.82 -9.09
CA GLU A 378 20.92 10.26 -10.49
C GLU A 378 19.61 10.95 -10.91
N VAL A 379 18.47 10.65 -10.28
CA VAL A 379 17.17 11.24 -10.64
C VAL A 379 17.19 12.77 -10.52
N PRO A 380 17.53 13.38 -9.37
CA PRO A 380 17.61 14.84 -9.28
C PRO A 380 18.67 15.44 -10.20
N THR A 381 19.78 14.75 -10.42
CA THR A 381 20.86 15.19 -11.33
C THR A 381 20.39 15.24 -12.79
N ASP A 382 19.70 14.19 -13.24
CA ASP A 382 19.14 14.10 -14.59
C ASP A 382 18.00 15.13 -14.77
N ILE A 383 17.18 15.39 -13.74
CA ILE A 383 16.16 16.45 -13.74
C ILE A 383 16.80 17.84 -13.85
N LYS A 384 17.86 18.10 -13.07
CA LYS A 384 18.63 19.35 -13.17
C LYS A 384 19.22 19.53 -14.56
N ALA A 385 19.77 18.48 -15.17
CA ALA A 385 20.27 18.55 -16.55
C ALA A 385 19.17 18.94 -17.56
N ILE A 386 17.93 18.46 -17.38
CA ILE A 386 16.78 18.91 -18.20
C ILE A 386 16.49 20.39 -17.96
N ALA A 387 16.39 20.81 -16.70
CA ALA A 387 16.11 22.19 -16.34
C ALA A 387 17.20 23.15 -16.87
N ASP A 388 18.47 22.80 -16.73
CA ASP A 388 19.61 23.56 -17.26
C ASP A 388 19.54 23.69 -18.77
N CYS A 389 19.20 22.61 -19.48
CA CYS A 389 19.07 22.60 -20.94
C CYS A 389 17.93 23.53 -21.41
N ILE A 390 16.79 23.50 -20.70
CA ILE A 390 15.63 24.37 -21.00
C ILE A 390 15.95 25.83 -20.66
N ALA A 391 16.56 26.10 -19.50
CA ALA A 391 16.88 27.45 -19.06
C ALA A 391 17.93 28.14 -19.96
N LYS A 392 18.85 27.36 -20.54
CA LYS A 392 19.81 27.85 -21.55
C LYS A 392 19.19 28.00 -22.95
N SER A 393 18.02 27.43 -23.18
CA SER A 393 17.28 27.63 -24.42
C SER A 393 16.55 28.97 -24.41
N GLU A 394 16.34 29.59 -25.57
CA GLU A 394 15.55 30.83 -25.70
C GLU A 394 14.05 30.62 -25.36
N ARG A 395 13.63 29.39 -25.06
CA ARG A 395 12.23 28.99 -24.90
C ARG A 395 11.87 28.60 -23.45
N GLY A 396 12.73 28.91 -22.48
CA GLY A 396 12.44 28.62 -21.06
C GLY A 396 11.17 29.31 -20.54
N ALA A 397 10.93 30.57 -20.92
CA ALA A 397 9.73 31.31 -20.52
C ALA A 397 8.44 30.71 -21.12
N GLU A 398 8.50 30.25 -22.37
CA GLU A 398 7.40 29.54 -23.03
C GLU A 398 7.06 28.26 -22.26
N PHE A 399 8.07 27.43 -21.97
CA PHE A 399 7.90 26.18 -21.23
C PHE A 399 7.27 26.39 -19.84
N CYS A 400 7.73 27.40 -19.08
CA CYS A 400 7.18 27.69 -17.74
C CYS A 400 5.75 28.26 -17.78
N SER A 401 5.32 28.85 -18.89
CA SER A 401 3.96 29.40 -19.02
C SER A 401 2.89 28.35 -19.35
N LEU A 402 3.30 27.16 -19.81
CA LEU A 402 2.40 26.08 -20.19
C LEU A 402 1.86 25.34 -18.95
N PRO A 403 0.60 24.91 -18.95
CA PRO A 403 0.10 23.86 -18.06
C PRO A 403 0.99 22.61 -18.12
N PRO A 404 1.20 21.86 -17.01
CA PRO A 404 2.13 20.72 -16.97
C PRO A 404 1.85 19.61 -18.01
N ASP A 405 0.58 19.34 -18.31
CA ASP A 405 0.15 18.39 -19.34
C ASP A 405 0.58 18.83 -20.75
N LEU A 406 0.38 20.10 -21.09
CA LEU A 406 0.84 20.67 -22.37
C LEU A 406 2.37 20.81 -22.42
N ALA A 407 3.01 21.04 -21.28
CA ALA A 407 4.47 21.08 -21.18
C ALA A 407 5.11 19.70 -21.45
N VAL A 408 4.42 18.60 -21.13
CA VAL A 408 4.85 17.24 -21.53
C VAL A 408 4.86 17.11 -23.05
N GLU A 409 3.78 17.51 -23.73
CA GLU A 409 3.70 17.47 -25.19
C GLU A 409 4.79 18.35 -25.82
N TRP A 410 5.02 19.53 -25.24
CA TRP A 410 6.10 20.43 -25.64
C TRP A 410 7.47 19.75 -25.56
N LEU A 411 7.78 19.06 -24.45
CA LEU A 411 9.05 18.33 -24.30
C LEU A 411 9.22 17.22 -25.35
N GLN A 412 8.13 16.61 -25.80
CA GLN A 412 8.15 15.55 -26.81
C GLN A 412 8.27 16.10 -28.24
N ALA A 413 7.63 17.24 -28.53
CA ALA A 413 7.62 17.87 -29.84
C ALA A 413 8.94 18.61 -30.15
N ASN A 414 9.68 19.05 -29.14
CA ASN A 414 10.91 19.82 -29.32
C ASN A 414 12.12 18.96 -29.63
N THR A 415 12.33 18.61 -30.91
CA THR A 415 13.32 17.66 -31.41
C THR A 415 14.81 18.05 -31.24
N GLY A 416 15.13 19.01 -30.37
CA GLY A 416 16.50 19.41 -30.05
C GLY A 416 17.12 18.62 -28.90
N GLU A 417 18.10 19.23 -28.23
CA GLU A 417 18.79 18.66 -27.07
C GLU A 417 17.81 18.36 -25.91
N VAL A 418 16.82 19.24 -25.69
CA VAL A 418 15.82 19.10 -24.62
C VAL A 418 15.03 17.79 -24.72
N ALA A 419 14.45 17.46 -25.87
CA ALA A 419 13.73 16.19 -26.03
C ALA A 419 14.64 14.97 -25.87
N ALA A 420 15.90 15.06 -26.32
CA ALA A 420 16.86 13.97 -26.18
C ALA A 420 17.17 13.70 -24.70
N VAL A 421 17.42 14.74 -23.90
CA VAL A 421 17.69 14.62 -22.46
C VAL A 421 16.45 14.14 -21.70
N TYR A 422 15.26 14.68 -22.01
CA TYR A 422 14.00 14.25 -21.41
C TYR A 422 13.66 12.79 -21.74
N LYS A 423 13.79 12.36 -23.00
CA LYS A 423 13.56 10.97 -23.41
C LYS A 423 14.53 10.01 -22.72
N LYS A 424 15.79 10.42 -22.55
CA LYS A 424 16.78 9.65 -21.78
C LYS A 424 16.33 9.49 -20.33
N PHE A 425 15.88 10.56 -19.67
CA PHE A 425 15.35 10.51 -18.31
C PHE A 425 14.16 9.54 -18.19
N ILE A 426 13.14 9.68 -19.04
CA ILE A 426 11.97 8.78 -19.02
C ILE A 426 12.36 7.33 -19.30
N SER A 427 13.28 7.07 -20.23
CA SER A 427 13.73 5.70 -20.51
C SER A 427 14.47 5.05 -19.32
N LYS A 428 15.18 5.87 -18.54
CA LYS A 428 16.06 5.42 -17.45
C LYS A 428 15.34 5.33 -16.11
N HIS A 429 14.41 6.24 -15.85
CA HIS A 429 13.76 6.41 -14.54
C HIS A 429 12.24 6.38 -14.61
N GLY A 430 11.63 6.42 -15.80
CA GLY A 430 10.19 6.57 -15.96
C GLY A 430 9.34 5.42 -15.40
N TYR A 431 9.92 4.28 -15.05
CA TYR A 431 9.23 3.17 -14.39
C TYR A 431 9.10 3.34 -12.87
N ARG A 432 9.69 4.40 -12.31
CA ARG A 432 9.64 4.75 -10.88
C ARG A 432 8.40 5.61 -10.58
N CYS A 433 7.98 5.57 -9.33
CA CYS A 433 6.99 6.45 -8.73
C CYS A 433 6.99 6.28 -7.21
N ILE A 434 6.08 6.99 -6.56
CA ILE A 434 5.74 6.74 -5.17
C ILE A 434 4.93 5.45 -5.09
N GLN A 435 5.17 4.67 -4.04
CA GLN A 435 4.62 3.33 -3.86
C GLN A 435 4.97 2.42 -5.05
N GLU A 436 6.25 2.42 -5.42
CA GLU A 436 6.77 1.79 -6.65
C GLU A 436 6.58 0.26 -6.72
N PHE A 437 6.31 -0.40 -5.60
CA PHE A 437 6.00 -1.82 -5.59
C PHE A 437 4.56 -2.13 -5.99
N ASP A 438 3.61 -1.23 -5.77
CA ASP A 438 2.20 -1.52 -6.05
C ASP A 438 1.88 -1.41 -7.55
N PHE A 439 1.15 -2.39 -8.09
CA PHE A 439 0.72 -2.36 -9.49
C PHE A 439 -0.33 -1.27 -9.75
N MET A 440 -1.04 -0.82 -8.72
CA MET A 440 -2.02 0.25 -8.79
C MET A 440 -1.35 1.62 -9.05
N SER A 441 -0.13 1.84 -8.58
CA SER A 441 0.59 3.11 -8.71
C SER A 441 0.87 3.51 -10.15
N GLU A 442 0.84 4.81 -10.43
CA GLU A 442 1.17 5.38 -11.73
C GLU A 442 2.63 5.84 -11.75
N THR A 443 3.38 5.40 -12.75
CA THR A 443 4.82 5.72 -12.88
C THR A 443 5.05 7.05 -13.57
N TRP A 444 6.22 7.65 -13.45
CA TRP A 444 6.55 8.92 -14.14
C TRP A 444 6.45 8.84 -15.67
N SER A 445 6.55 7.64 -16.28
CA SER A 445 6.29 7.43 -17.71
C SER A 445 4.80 7.37 -18.07
N MET A 446 3.94 7.12 -17.09
CA MET A 446 2.48 7.04 -17.26
C MET A 446 1.81 8.36 -16.91
N LYS A 447 2.31 9.03 -15.86
CA LYS A 447 1.84 10.33 -15.37
C LYS A 447 3.03 11.30 -15.23
N PRO A 448 3.54 11.85 -16.35
CA PRO A 448 4.77 12.66 -16.37
C PRO A 448 4.59 14.11 -15.89
N ASP A 449 3.37 14.63 -15.89
CA ASP A 449 2.97 15.98 -15.45
C ASP A 449 3.46 16.31 -14.04
N ASP A 450 3.44 15.35 -13.11
CA ASP A 450 3.95 15.53 -11.73
C ASP A 450 5.46 15.89 -11.71
N VAL A 451 6.26 15.24 -12.56
CA VAL A 451 7.71 15.53 -12.67
C VAL A 451 7.95 16.82 -13.45
N VAL A 452 7.16 17.06 -14.49
CA VAL A 452 7.28 18.25 -15.35
C VAL A 452 7.00 19.53 -14.58
N GLY A 453 6.00 19.55 -13.68
CA GLY A 453 5.77 20.70 -12.80
C GLY A 453 6.97 21.05 -11.92
N THR A 454 7.73 20.03 -11.49
CA THR A 454 8.98 20.25 -10.74
C THR A 454 10.06 20.85 -11.64
N ILE A 455 10.21 20.35 -12.87
CA ILE A 455 11.16 20.90 -13.85
C ILE A 455 10.83 22.38 -14.14
N GLN A 456 9.56 22.74 -14.34
CA GLN A 456 9.14 24.13 -14.55
C GLN A 456 9.52 25.05 -13.38
N THR A 457 9.34 24.57 -12.14
CA THR A 457 9.73 25.31 -10.93
C THR A 457 11.24 25.55 -10.88
N MET A 458 12.03 24.53 -11.26
CA MET A 458 13.49 24.63 -11.33
C MET A 458 13.95 25.61 -12.43
N VAL A 459 13.36 25.56 -13.62
CA VAL A 459 13.66 26.49 -14.73
C VAL A 459 13.32 27.94 -14.34
N SER A 460 12.17 28.15 -13.69
CA SER A 460 11.75 29.49 -13.25
C SER A 460 12.68 30.09 -12.19
N SER A 461 13.34 29.24 -11.41
CA SER A 461 14.24 29.63 -10.32
C SER A 461 15.72 29.39 -10.68
N TYR A 462 16.03 29.33 -11.97
CA TYR A 462 17.35 28.97 -12.48
C TYR A 462 18.41 29.97 -12.01
N ASN A 463 19.48 29.45 -11.42
CA ASN A 463 20.63 30.25 -11.01
C ASN A 463 21.91 29.65 -11.60
N VAL A 464 22.64 30.45 -12.37
CA VAL A 464 23.87 30.05 -13.09
C VAL A 464 25.01 29.65 -12.13
N ASN A 465 24.96 30.10 -10.86
CA ASN A 465 26.02 29.94 -9.87
C ASN A 465 25.76 28.84 -8.81
N GLU A 466 24.85 27.90 -9.06
CA GLU A 466 24.63 26.79 -8.13
C GLU A 466 25.87 25.88 -8.10
N ALA A 467 26.59 25.89 -6.99
CA ALA A 467 27.83 25.14 -6.80
C ALA A 467 27.60 23.63 -7.03
N VAL A 468 28.39 23.03 -7.93
CA VAL A 468 28.46 21.58 -8.06
C VAL A 468 29.10 21.04 -6.79
N LYS A 469 28.41 20.16 -6.08
CA LYS A 469 28.93 19.54 -4.87
C LYS A 469 30.23 18.80 -5.18
N GLU A 470 31.28 19.11 -4.43
CA GLU A 470 32.58 18.48 -4.58
C GLU A 470 32.50 17.03 -4.11
N VAL A 471 32.86 16.08 -4.98
CA VAL A 471 32.92 14.66 -4.62
C VAL A 471 34.14 14.45 -3.73
N VAL A 472 33.91 14.25 -2.43
CA VAL A 472 34.97 14.09 -1.44
C VAL A 472 35.54 12.67 -1.52
N SER A 473 36.87 12.56 -1.60
CA SER A 473 37.55 11.26 -1.64
C SER A 473 37.28 10.45 -0.37
N ALA A 474 37.45 9.13 -0.43
CA ALA A 474 37.29 8.27 0.76
C ALA A 474 38.29 8.67 1.87
N GLU A 475 39.50 9.06 1.50
CA GLU A 475 40.53 9.51 2.43
C GLU A 475 40.16 10.83 3.10
N ASP A 476 39.70 11.81 2.33
CA ASP A 476 39.24 13.11 2.86
C ASP A 476 38.00 12.95 3.75
N THR A 477 37.10 12.04 3.39
CA THR A 477 35.90 11.72 4.21
C THR A 477 36.33 11.22 5.58
N VAL A 478 37.27 10.28 5.61
CA VAL A 478 37.78 9.69 6.86
C VAL A 478 38.56 10.70 7.70
N MET A 479 39.29 11.63 7.08
CA MET A 479 40.00 12.70 7.79
C MET A 479 39.05 13.68 8.50
N ARG A 480 37.82 13.84 7.99
CA ARG A 480 36.80 14.73 8.56
C ARG A 480 36.01 14.11 9.72
N LEU A 481 36.14 12.81 9.97
CA LEU A 481 35.50 12.11 11.09
C LEU A 481 36.01 12.66 12.43
N LYS A 482 35.12 13.10 13.31
CA LYS A 482 35.46 13.69 14.62
C LYS A 482 35.44 12.69 15.77
N SER A 483 34.55 11.70 15.73
CA SER A 483 34.39 10.70 16.78
C SER A 483 35.53 9.69 16.84
N VAL A 484 36.23 9.48 15.71
CA VAL A 484 37.35 8.53 15.59
C VAL A 484 38.62 9.11 16.23
N LYS A 485 39.13 8.46 17.27
CA LYS A 485 40.31 8.94 18.02
C LYS A 485 41.62 8.34 17.54
N HIS A 486 41.62 7.14 16.96
CA HIS A 486 42.84 6.44 16.57
C HIS A 486 43.12 6.47 15.05
N ASP A 487 44.36 6.81 14.67
CA ASP A 487 44.80 6.81 13.27
C ASP A 487 44.73 5.43 12.60
N LYS A 488 44.89 4.36 13.38
CA LYS A 488 44.72 2.99 12.88
C LYS A 488 43.28 2.75 12.41
N THR A 489 42.30 3.24 13.16
CA THR A 489 40.88 3.18 12.79
C THR A 489 40.64 3.92 11.49
N ARG A 490 41.19 5.14 11.34
CA ARG A 490 41.11 5.91 10.09
C ARG A 490 41.66 5.14 8.89
N LYS A 491 42.86 4.54 9.02
CA LYS A 491 43.45 3.72 7.94
C LYS A 491 42.60 2.50 7.57
N VAL A 492 41.99 1.84 8.55
CA VAL A 492 41.10 0.70 8.29
C VAL A 492 39.83 1.16 7.58
N LEU A 493 39.23 2.26 8.04
CA LEU A 493 38.03 2.83 7.42
C LEU A 493 38.28 3.28 5.99
N SER A 494 39.42 3.92 5.68
CA SER A 494 39.72 4.37 4.31
C SER A 494 39.84 3.20 3.32
N LEU A 495 40.31 2.03 3.77
CA LEU A 495 40.36 0.81 2.97
C LEU A 495 38.99 0.15 2.79
N LEU A 496 38.14 0.19 3.82
CA LEU A 496 36.81 -0.44 3.80
C LEU A 496 35.75 0.40 3.09
N LEU A 497 35.90 1.72 3.11
CA LEU A 497 34.88 2.65 2.63
C LEU A 497 34.53 2.47 1.14
N PRO A 498 35.48 2.28 0.20
CA PRO A 498 35.16 2.00 -1.20
C PRO A 498 34.31 0.74 -1.39
N TRP A 499 34.55 -0.29 -0.56
CA TRP A 499 33.75 -1.51 -0.59
C TRP A 499 32.32 -1.25 -0.08
N CYS A 500 32.15 -0.52 1.02
CA CYS A 500 30.85 -0.14 1.57
C CYS A 500 30.04 0.71 0.58
N ARG A 501 30.66 1.69 -0.07
CA ARG A 501 29.99 2.51 -1.10
C ARG A 501 29.53 1.66 -2.28
N ARG A 502 30.35 0.70 -2.72
CA ARG A 502 30.00 -0.22 -3.83
C ARG A 502 28.85 -1.16 -3.49
N THR A 503 28.75 -1.66 -2.26
CA THR A 503 27.65 -2.56 -1.85
C THR A 503 26.31 -1.84 -1.77
N VAL A 504 26.30 -0.56 -1.34
CA VAL A 504 25.14 0.33 -1.42
C VAL A 504 24.70 0.53 -2.88
N ALA A 505 25.62 0.90 -3.77
CA ALA A 505 25.31 1.06 -5.19
C ALA A 505 24.76 -0.25 -5.82
N SER A 506 25.31 -1.40 -5.44
CA SER A 506 24.82 -2.72 -5.88
C SER A 506 23.38 -3.00 -5.43
N ARG A 507 23.04 -2.69 -4.17
CA ARG A 507 21.68 -2.81 -3.61
C ARG A 507 20.68 -1.95 -4.39
N GLU A 508 21.06 -0.71 -4.69
CA GLU A 508 20.21 0.23 -5.42
C GLU A 508 19.99 -0.21 -6.88
N ARG A 509 21.01 -0.76 -7.55
CA ARG A 509 20.89 -1.31 -8.91
C ARG A 509 20.01 -2.55 -8.98
N THR A 510 20.11 -3.46 -8.00
CA THR A 510 19.23 -4.64 -7.97
C THR A 510 17.80 -4.24 -7.61
N LYS A 511 17.60 -3.26 -6.71
CA LYS A 511 16.29 -2.67 -6.44
C LYS A 511 15.68 -2.09 -7.72
N ALA A 512 16.46 -1.29 -8.47
CA ALA A 512 16.04 -0.72 -9.73
C ALA A 512 15.61 -1.80 -10.75
N SER A 513 16.39 -2.89 -10.85
CA SER A 513 16.05 -4.03 -11.71
C SER A 513 14.75 -4.70 -11.28
N PHE A 514 14.56 -4.89 -9.97
CA PHE A 514 13.35 -5.47 -9.39
C PHE A 514 12.11 -4.62 -9.70
N ILE A 515 12.18 -3.31 -9.45
CA ILE A 515 11.08 -2.38 -9.77
C ILE A 515 10.81 -2.32 -11.28
N GLY A 516 11.85 -2.45 -12.12
CA GLY A 516 11.68 -2.60 -13.56
C GLY A 516 10.83 -3.84 -13.93
N VAL A 517 11.04 -4.96 -13.25
CA VAL A 517 10.22 -6.17 -13.43
C VAL A 517 8.80 -5.97 -12.91
N VAL A 518 8.64 -5.34 -11.73
CA VAL A 518 7.32 -4.94 -11.20
C VAL A 518 6.58 -4.06 -12.21
N HIS A 519 7.27 -3.13 -12.85
CA HIS A 519 6.68 -2.25 -13.87
C HIS A 519 6.23 -3.03 -15.12
N GLN A 520 6.98 -4.04 -15.57
CA GLN A 520 6.52 -4.91 -16.67
C GLN A 520 5.21 -5.64 -16.32
N LEU A 521 5.08 -6.10 -15.07
CA LEU A 521 3.84 -6.72 -14.59
C LEU A 521 2.71 -5.69 -14.43
N ARG A 522 3.02 -4.49 -13.92
CA ARG A 522 2.08 -3.35 -13.81
C ARG A 522 1.44 -3.05 -15.16
N LEU A 523 2.25 -2.90 -16.21
CA LEU A 523 1.75 -2.64 -17.57
C LEU A 523 0.88 -3.80 -18.09
N ALA A 524 1.29 -5.05 -17.83
CA ALA A 524 0.51 -6.22 -18.24
C ALA A 524 -0.83 -6.35 -17.52
N TYR A 525 -0.89 -6.10 -16.21
CA TYR A 525 -2.18 -6.11 -15.50
C TYR A 525 -3.10 -4.98 -15.97
N ARG A 526 -2.57 -3.78 -16.24
CA ARG A 526 -3.38 -2.68 -16.79
C ARG A 526 -3.92 -3.01 -18.19
N ARG A 527 -3.11 -3.63 -19.04
CA ARG A 527 -3.57 -4.13 -20.34
C ARG A 527 -4.60 -5.25 -20.18
N LEU A 528 -4.37 -6.20 -19.26
CA LEU A 528 -5.33 -7.26 -18.96
C LEU A 528 -6.67 -6.68 -18.50
N ALA A 529 -6.65 -5.64 -17.66
CA ALA A 529 -7.85 -4.94 -17.22
C ALA A 529 -8.63 -4.34 -18.39
N GLN A 530 -7.96 -3.65 -19.32
CA GLN A 530 -8.58 -3.11 -20.53
C GLN A 530 -9.23 -4.22 -21.37
N MET A 531 -8.56 -5.37 -21.53
CA MET A 531 -9.10 -6.51 -22.28
C MET A 531 -10.31 -7.15 -21.57
N LEU A 532 -10.30 -7.21 -20.24
CA LEU A 532 -11.42 -7.70 -19.43
C LEU A 532 -12.64 -6.77 -19.51
N VAL A 533 -12.42 -5.45 -19.51
CA VAL A 533 -13.49 -4.45 -19.72
C VAL A 533 -14.08 -4.56 -21.11
N ALA A 534 -13.24 -4.59 -22.15
CA ALA A 534 -13.69 -4.77 -23.53
C ALA A 534 -14.47 -6.08 -23.73
N GLY A 535 -14.12 -7.12 -22.97
CA GLY A 535 -14.83 -8.41 -22.96
C GLY A 535 -16.03 -8.49 -22.02
N GLY A 536 -16.45 -7.38 -21.38
CA GLY A 536 -17.59 -7.32 -20.47
C GLY A 536 -17.43 -8.12 -19.17
N ARG A 537 -16.19 -8.50 -18.80
CA ARG A 537 -15.89 -9.27 -17.58
C ARG A 537 -15.57 -8.39 -16.38
N LEU A 538 -15.11 -7.15 -16.62
CA LEU A 538 -14.97 -6.12 -15.60
C LEU A 538 -15.81 -4.91 -15.99
N PRO A 539 -16.49 -4.25 -15.04
CA PRO A 539 -17.20 -3.00 -15.31
C PRO A 539 -16.26 -1.80 -15.49
N ASP A 540 -15.09 -1.85 -14.84
CA ASP A 540 -14.09 -0.79 -14.83
C ASP A 540 -12.67 -1.42 -14.72
N ALA A 541 -11.69 -0.78 -15.35
CA ALA A 541 -10.33 -1.31 -15.42
C ALA A 541 -9.57 -1.17 -14.09
N HIS A 542 -9.87 -0.13 -13.30
CA HIS A 542 -9.21 0.08 -12.01
C HIS A 542 -9.61 -0.98 -10.98
N LEU A 543 -10.79 -1.60 -11.13
CA LEU A 543 -11.26 -2.69 -10.27
C LEU A 543 -10.30 -3.90 -10.22
N ILE A 544 -9.45 -4.09 -11.23
CA ILE A 544 -8.47 -5.19 -11.27
C ILE A 544 -7.55 -5.22 -10.04
N PHE A 545 -7.19 -4.05 -9.50
CA PHE A 545 -6.22 -3.95 -8.39
C PHE A 545 -6.79 -4.47 -7.07
N PHE A 546 -8.12 -4.55 -6.98
CA PHE A 546 -8.88 -5.06 -5.84
C PHE A 546 -9.24 -6.54 -5.98
N LEU A 547 -8.77 -7.21 -7.02
CA LEU A 547 -8.82 -8.67 -7.17
C LEU A 547 -7.42 -9.22 -6.89
N THR A 548 -7.34 -10.36 -6.20
CA THR A 548 -6.09 -11.13 -6.14
C THR A 548 -5.81 -11.78 -7.49
N HIS A 549 -4.55 -12.16 -7.75
CA HIS A 549 -4.21 -12.88 -8.98
C HIS A 549 -5.00 -14.19 -9.13
N TYR A 550 -5.27 -14.88 -8.03
CA TYR A 550 -6.08 -16.10 -8.03
C TYR A 550 -7.54 -15.81 -8.39
N GLU A 551 -8.15 -14.78 -7.78
CA GLU A 551 -9.51 -14.34 -8.10
C GLU A 551 -9.63 -13.91 -9.58
N LEU A 552 -8.57 -13.32 -10.17
CA LEU A 552 -8.53 -13.02 -11.61
C LEU A 552 -8.58 -14.30 -12.47
N GLY A 553 -7.85 -15.34 -12.09
CA GLY A 553 -7.94 -16.64 -12.75
C GLY A 553 -9.34 -17.25 -12.68
N GLN A 554 -9.99 -17.14 -11.52
CA GLN A 554 -11.39 -17.59 -11.34
C GLN A 554 -12.36 -16.75 -12.17
N LEU A 555 -12.19 -15.43 -12.21
CA LEU A 555 -13.03 -14.54 -13.01
C LEU A 555 -12.94 -14.87 -14.51
N LEU A 556 -11.73 -15.16 -15.01
CA LEU A 556 -11.52 -15.59 -16.39
C LEU A 556 -12.28 -16.90 -16.71
N ALA A 557 -12.25 -17.85 -15.77
CA ALA A 557 -12.89 -19.16 -15.92
C ALA A 557 -14.42 -19.12 -15.77
N THR A 558 -14.96 -18.27 -14.89
CA THR A 558 -16.36 -18.37 -14.42
C THR A 558 -17.24 -17.16 -14.68
N ARG A 559 -16.65 -15.97 -14.95
CA ARG A 559 -17.37 -14.68 -14.98
C ARG A 559 -18.18 -14.38 -13.69
N SER A 560 -17.70 -14.86 -12.54
CA SER A 560 -18.40 -14.71 -11.26
C SER A 560 -18.69 -13.25 -10.90
N ALA A 561 -19.97 -12.90 -10.82
CA ALA A 561 -20.44 -11.60 -10.35
C ALA A 561 -20.10 -11.36 -8.87
N ALA A 562 -20.00 -12.42 -8.06
CA ALA A 562 -19.64 -12.32 -6.65
C ALA A 562 -18.22 -11.79 -6.46
N LEU A 563 -17.27 -12.20 -7.32
CA LEU A 563 -15.89 -11.67 -7.30
C LEU A 563 -15.85 -10.18 -7.65
N ILE A 564 -16.65 -9.75 -8.62
CA ILE A 564 -16.77 -8.33 -9.00
C ILE A 564 -17.37 -7.53 -7.83
N ALA A 565 -18.44 -8.04 -7.21
CA ALA A 565 -19.07 -7.41 -6.05
C ALA A 565 -18.10 -7.29 -4.87
N LYS A 566 -17.32 -8.33 -4.59
CA LYS A 566 -16.27 -8.36 -3.56
C LYS A 566 -15.20 -7.30 -3.83
N ALA A 567 -14.63 -7.27 -5.04
CA ALA A 567 -13.64 -6.27 -5.44
C ALA A 567 -14.20 -4.84 -5.33
N GLY A 568 -15.45 -4.62 -5.77
CA GLY A 568 -16.10 -3.31 -5.67
C GLY A 568 -16.31 -2.87 -4.22
N ARG A 569 -16.54 -3.82 -3.32
CA ARG A 569 -16.68 -3.54 -1.89
C ARG A 569 -15.33 -3.20 -1.24
N ARG A 570 -14.24 -3.91 -1.58
CA ARG A 570 -12.87 -3.55 -1.19
C ARG A 570 -12.52 -2.13 -1.65
N GLN A 571 -12.82 -1.78 -2.91
CA GLN A 571 -12.60 -0.44 -3.45
C GLN A 571 -13.34 0.65 -2.67
N ARG A 572 -14.61 0.41 -2.31
CA ARG A 572 -15.41 1.37 -1.53
C ARG A 572 -14.88 1.58 -0.10
N LEU A 573 -14.35 0.53 0.52
CA LEU A 573 -13.82 0.59 1.89
C LEU A 573 -12.39 1.14 1.95
N TRP A 574 -11.66 1.14 0.83
CA TRP A 574 -10.26 1.55 0.73
C TRP A 574 -9.92 2.90 1.39
N PRO A 575 -10.70 3.99 1.18
CA PRO A 575 -10.39 5.29 1.79
C PRO A 575 -10.54 5.29 3.32
N GLN A 576 -11.33 4.38 3.89
CA GLN A 576 -11.46 4.23 5.35
C GLN A 576 -10.24 3.50 5.90
N TRP A 577 -9.79 2.44 5.21
CA TRP A 577 -8.61 1.67 5.60
C TRP A 577 -7.32 2.49 5.52
N GLU A 578 -7.21 3.41 4.56
CA GLU A 578 -5.99 4.25 4.39
C GLU A 578 -5.71 5.11 5.63
N LYS A 579 -6.75 5.46 6.40
CA LYS A 579 -6.66 6.24 7.64
C LYS A 579 -6.08 5.45 8.82
N LEU A 580 -6.11 4.12 8.77
CA LEU A 580 -5.61 3.29 9.86
C LEU A 580 -4.09 3.38 9.94
N LYS A 581 -3.54 3.82 11.08
CA LYS A 581 -2.11 3.82 11.37
C LYS A 581 -1.79 2.62 12.27
N LEU A 582 -0.69 1.91 11.99
CA LEU A 582 -0.13 0.88 12.89
C LEU A 582 1.05 1.49 13.66
N PRO A 583 1.34 1.03 14.89
CA PRO A 583 2.54 1.44 15.61
C PRO A 583 3.78 0.90 14.88
N GLU A 584 4.94 1.53 15.10
CA GLU A 584 6.18 1.12 14.43
C GLU A 584 6.58 -0.32 14.81
N MET A 585 6.53 -0.63 16.10
CA MET A 585 6.74 -1.96 16.66
C MET A 585 5.42 -2.54 17.12
N VAL A 586 5.11 -3.75 16.68
CA VAL A 586 3.89 -4.50 16.99
C VAL A 586 4.30 -5.77 17.73
N ILE A 587 3.67 -6.02 18.87
CA ILE A 587 3.80 -7.26 19.63
C ILE A 587 2.46 -8.00 19.55
N GLY A 588 2.48 -9.25 19.09
CA GLY A 588 1.29 -10.06 18.88
C GLY A 588 0.45 -9.57 17.70
N LEU A 589 -0.87 -9.57 17.88
CA LEU A 589 -1.81 -9.15 16.83
C LEU A 589 -1.70 -7.65 16.54
N PRO A 590 -1.43 -7.24 15.28
CA PRO A 590 -1.40 -5.83 14.90
C PRO A 590 -2.75 -5.14 15.17
N LYS A 591 -2.70 -4.04 15.92
CA LYS A 591 -3.86 -3.20 16.22
C LYS A 591 -3.59 -1.76 15.75
N PRO A 592 -4.53 -1.14 15.01
CA PRO A 592 -4.41 0.27 14.68
C PRO A 592 -4.34 1.13 15.95
N ILE A 593 -3.48 2.16 15.92
CA ILE A 593 -3.43 3.17 16.98
C ILE A 593 -4.58 4.15 16.79
N ASP A 594 -5.15 4.61 17.92
CA ASP A 594 -6.10 5.71 17.91
C ASP A 594 -5.35 7.00 17.54
N THR A 595 -5.82 7.66 16.49
CA THR A 595 -5.23 8.91 15.98
C THR A 595 -6.00 10.14 16.42
N SER A 596 -6.91 9.98 17.38
CA SER A 596 -7.49 11.09 18.12
C SER A 596 -6.34 12.01 18.56
N PRO A 597 -6.45 13.33 18.31
CA PRO A 597 -5.34 14.24 18.58
C PRO A 597 -4.92 14.07 20.04
N LEU A 598 -3.66 13.69 20.25
CA LEU A 598 -3.07 13.64 21.58
C LEU A 598 -3.36 14.99 22.25
N PRO A 599 -3.77 15.02 23.53
CA PRO A 599 -3.73 16.25 24.30
C PRO A 599 -2.33 16.83 24.10
N ARG A 600 -2.24 18.10 23.69
CA ARG A 600 -0.96 18.81 23.56
C ARG A 600 -0.13 18.44 24.78
N GLY A 601 0.95 17.70 24.58
CA GLY A 601 1.79 17.27 25.68
C GLY A 601 2.12 18.49 26.52
N GLU A 602 2.06 18.32 27.85
CA GLU A 602 2.63 19.29 28.78
C GLU A 602 4.13 19.37 28.46
N GLY A 603 4.48 20.27 27.53
CA GLY A 603 5.84 20.64 27.27
C GLY A 603 6.36 21.31 28.53
N ASP A 604 7.52 20.86 28.99
CA ASP A 604 8.38 21.55 29.94
C ASP A 604 8.30 23.06 29.64
N GLY A 605 7.79 23.83 30.61
CA GLY A 605 7.20 25.15 30.37
C GLY A 605 8.01 26.06 29.45
N GLU A 606 7.48 26.28 28.25
CA GLU A 606 7.53 27.46 27.37
C GLU A 606 6.79 27.04 26.09
N GLY A 607 5.94 27.90 25.52
CA GLY A 607 4.97 27.56 24.46
C GLY A 607 5.53 27.12 23.08
N VAL A 608 6.74 26.56 23.02
CA VAL A 608 7.47 26.21 21.79
C VAL A 608 7.35 24.72 21.49
N VAL A 609 6.77 24.38 20.33
CA VAL A 609 6.75 22.99 19.82
C VAL A 609 8.15 22.62 19.34
N ARG A 610 8.85 21.76 20.09
CA ARG A 610 10.17 21.22 19.75
C ARG A 610 10.11 19.69 19.70
N LEU A 611 10.39 19.11 18.54
CA LEU A 611 10.52 17.66 18.37
C LEU A 611 11.97 17.27 18.08
N LYS A 612 12.33 16.03 18.46
CA LYS A 612 13.66 15.47 18.25
C LYS A 612 13.57 14.22 17.39
N GLY A 613 14.54 14.04 16.50
CA GLY A 613 14.75 12.82 15.73
C GLY A 613 16.22 12.49 15.55
N THR A 614 16.50 11.52 14.70
CA THR A 614 17.86 11.10 14.36
C THR A 614 18.45 12.05 13.32
N PRO A 615 19.62 12.67 13.59
CA PRO A 615 20.29 13.51 12.62
C PRO A 615 20.80 12.67 11.44
N VAL A 616 20.42 13.07 10.23
CA VAL A 616 20.88 12.45 8.98
C VAL A 616 21.90 13.31 8.28
N TRP A 617 21.68 14.61 8.14
CA TRP A 617 22.67 15.50 7.52
C TRP A 617 22.73 16.83 8.21
N ALA A 618 23.96 17.26 8.47
CA ALA A 618 24.27 18.48 9.19
C ALA A 618 23.85 19.73 8.40
N GLY A 619 23.46 20.75 9.15
CA GLY A 619 23.11 22.07 8.63
C GLY A 619 21.96 22.65 9.44
N THR A 620 21.82 23.97 9.34
CA THR A 620 20.75 24.71 10.02
C THR A 620 20.02 25.51 8.97
N VAL A 621 18.70 25.34 8.91
CA VAL A 621 17.85 26.06 7.98
C VAL A 621 16.59 26.51 8.70
N MET A 622 16.24 27.78 8.50
CA MET A 622 14.94 28.31 8.89
C MET A 622 14.11 28.46 7.62
N GLY A 623 12.89 27.94 7.63
CA GLY A 623 12.05 27.93 6.45
C GLY A 623 10.59 27.64 6.78
N ARG A 624 9.75 27.76 5.76
CA ARG A 624 8.34 27.38 5.85
C ARG A 624 8.23 25.86 5.86
N ALA A 625 7.51 25.31 6.84
CA ALA A 625 7.13 23.91 6.85
C ALA A 625 6.08 23.65 5.75
N CYS A 626 6.32 22.61 4.95
CA CYS A 626 5.34 22.03 4.04
C CYS A 626 5.03 20.61 4.54
N VAL A 627 3.91 20.46 5.24
CA VAL A 627 3.45 19.17 5.76
C VAL A 627 2.65 18.46 4.68
N VAL A 628 3.09 17.25 4.31
CA VAL A 628 2.49 16.45 3.24
C VAL A 628 2.12 15.07 3.78
N HIS A 629 0.83 14.80 3.90
CA HIS A 629 0.30 13.48 4.27
C HIS A 629 0.06 12.61 3.04
N HIS A 630 -0.36 13.24 1.94
CA HIS A 630 -0.64 12.55 0.68
C HIS A 630 -0.27 13.42 -0.51
N LEU A 631 -0.02 12.78 -1.65
CA LEU A 631 0.59 13.44 -2.80
C LEU A 631 -0.22 14.56 -3.44
N GLY A 632 -1.54 14.60 -3.25
CA GLY A 632 -2.33 15.74 -3.72
C GLY A 632 -1.86 17.07 -3.12
N GLU A 633 -1.25 17.03 -1.93
CA GLU A 633 -0.74 18.20 -1.22
C GLU A 633 0.65 18.63 -1.70
N ILE A 634 1.33 17.84 -2.55
CA ILE A 634 2.69 18.17 -3.05
C ILE A 634 2.69 19.47 -3.86
N SER A 635 1.55 19.83 -4.45
CA SER A 635 1.35 21.10 -5.16
C SER A 635 1.56 22.35 -4.28
N GLN A 636 1.54 22.19 -2.95
CA GLN A 636 1.78 23.27 -1.99
C GLN A 636 3.27 23.52 -1.72
N LEU A 637 4.14 22.62 -2.22
CA LEU A 637 5.58 22.67 -2.03
C LEU A 637 6.20 23.81 -2.85
N ARG A 638 7.03 24.62 -2.20
CA ARG A 638 7.73 25.75 -2.81
C ARG A 638 9.23 25.60 -2.65
N LYS A 639 9.98 26.30 -3.50
CA LYS A 639 11.44 26.37 -3.38
C LYS A 639 11.83 26.92 -2.01
N GLY A 640 12.69 26.21 -1.28
CA GLY A 640 13.18 26.56 0.06
C GLY A 640 12.34 26.03 1.21
N ASP A 641 11.21 25.36 0.96
CA ASP A 641 10.38 24.78 2.04
C ASP A 641 11.13 23.64 2.76
N ILE A 642 10.81 23.47 4.04
CA ILE A 642 11.19 22.31 4.83
C ILE A 642 10.06 21.28 4.71
N LEU A 643 10.34 20.16 4.04
CA LEU A 643 9.37 19.08 3.87
C LEU A 643 9.19 18.33 5.19
N VAL A 644 7.95 18.18 5.64
CA VAL A 644 7.57 17.34 6.78
C VAL A 644 6.59 16.28 6.29
N THR A 645 6.95 15.00 6.37
CA THR A 645 6.10 13.90 5.87
C THR A 645 6.25 12.65 6.72
N ARG A 646 5.39 11.66 6.55
CA ARG A 646 5.49 10.39 7.28
C ARG A 646 6.73 9.59 6.87
N SER A 647 6.96 9.42 5.58
CA SER A 647 8.12 8.72 5.02
C SER A 647 8.37 9.15 3.58
N THR A 648 9.58 8.90 3.09
CA THR A 648 9.96 9.21 1.69
C THR A 648 10.51 7.98 1.00
N ASP A 649 9.91 7.61 -0.12
CA ASP A 649 10.48 6.66 -1.07
C ASP A 649 11.14 7.38 -2.27
N ILE A 650 11.55 6.61 -3.28
CA ILE A 650 12.19 7.18 -4.48
C ILE A 650 11.30 8.07 -5.33
N GLY A 651 10.00 7.89 -5.22
CA GLY A 651 9.06 8.73 -5.94
C GLY A 651 9.11 10.20 -5.51
N TRP A 652 9.71 10.50 -4.35
CA TRP A 652 9.94 11.86 -3.87
C TRP A 652 11.18 12.52 -4.46
N SER A 653 12.12 11.76 -5.03
CA SER A 653 13.39 12.30 -5.55
C SER A 653 13.25 13.54 -6.44
N PRO A 654 12.26 13.65 -7.35
CA PRO A 654 12.08 14.84 -8.18
C PRO A 654 11.94 16.14 -7.38
N TYR A 655 11.37 16.09 -6.18
CA TYR A 655 11.08 17.27 -5.37
C TYR A 655 12.25 17.74 -4.50
N PHE A 656 13.25 16.89 -4.25
CA PHE A 656 14.41 17.22 -3.40
C PHE A 656 15.16 18.49 -3.82
N PRO A 657 15.38 18.79 -5.12
CA PRO A 657 16.00 20.04 -5.56
C PRO A 657 15.27 21.31 -5.12
N LEU A 658 13.97 21.21 -4.77
CA LEU A 658 13.19 22.36 -4.31
C LEU A 658 13.34 22.60 -2.80
N LEU A 659 13.81 21.63 -2.03
CA LEU A 659 13.72 21.66 -0.58
C LEU A 659 14.85 22.50 0.05
N GLY A 660 14.53 23.17 1.16
CA GLY A 660 15.50 23.74 2.09
C GLY A 660 15.94 22.75 3.18
N GLY A 661 15.10 21.75 3.49
CA GLY A 661 15.38 20.70 4.47
C GLY A 661 14.31 19.59 4.45
N VAL A 662 14.60 18.46 5.13
CA VAL A 662 13.73 17.27 5.14
C VAL A 662 13.53 16.75 6.56
N VAL A 663 12.28 16.45 6.89
CA VAL A 663 11.86 15.83 8.15
C VAL A 663 10.91 14.67 7.87
N THR A 664 11.22 13.47 8.39
CA THR A 664 10.31 12.31 8.30
C THR A 664 9.98 11.71 9.65
N GLU A 665 8.73 11.23 9.82
CA GLU A 665 8.31 10.49 11.02
C GLU A 665 8.93 9.09 11.08
N LEU A 666 9.06 8.43 9.93
CA LEU A 666 9.68 7.12 9.77
C LEU A 666 10.92 7.25 8.87
N GLY A 667 11.98 6.54 9.24
CA GLY A 667 13.06 6.23 8.32
C GLY A 667 14.43 6.03 8.94
N GLY A 668 15.25 5.26 8.25
CA GLY A 668 16.62 4.91 8.66
C GLY A 668 17.72 5.88 8.21
N LEU A 669 18.90 5.84 8.85
CA LEU A 669 20.10 6.55 8.36
C LEU A 669 20.53 6.12 6.95
N ILE A 670 20.07 4.95 6.49
CA ILE A 670 20.41 4.37 5.18
C ILE A 670 19.23 4.38 4.22
N SER A 671 18.12 5.00 4.63
CA SER A 671 16.91 5.03 3.83
C SER A 671 17.06 5.92 2.60
N HIS A 672 16.12 5.80 1.68
CA HIS A 672 16.17 6.54 0.43
C HIS A 672 16.21 8.05 0.67
N GLY A 673 15.28 8.57 1.48
CA GLY A 673 15.25 10.00 1.81
C GLY A 673 16.54 10.49 2.45
N ALA A 674 17.09 9.69 3.37
CA ALA A 674 18.34 10.00 4.02
C ALA A 674 19.53 10.03 3.04
N VAL A 675 19.61 9.07 2.10
CA VAL A 675 20.65 9.05 1.06
C VAL A 675 20.53 10.27 0.15
N VAL A 676 19.36 10.57 -0.39
CA VAL A 676 19.19 11.70 -1.32
C VAL A 676 19.41 13.05 -0.64
N ALA A 677 18.93 13.25 0.59
CA ALA A 677 19.15 14.48 1.35
C ALA A 677 20.65 14.72 1.57
N ARG A 678 21.41 13.68 1.95
CA ARG A 678 22.87 13.78 2.09
C ARG A 678 23.55 14.12 0.78
N GLU A 679 23.15 13.49 -0.33
CA GLU A 679 23.75 13.75 -1.64
C GLU A 679 23.50 15.19 -2.09
N TYR A 680 22.32 15.77 -1.82
CA TYR A 680 22.03 17.18 -2.08
C TYR A 680 22.55 18.17 -1.03
N GLY A 681 23.03 17.67 0.12
CA GLY A 681 23.52 18.52 1.21
C GLY A 681 22.41 19.22 1.99
N LEU A 682 21.19 18.68 2.00
CA LEU A 682 20.04 19.24 2.69
C LEU A 682 20.07 18.87 4.18
N PRO A 683 19.89 19.84 5.11
CA PRO A 683 19.62 19.53 6.51
C PRO A 683 18.48 18.52 6.62
N CYS A 684 18.73 17.41 7.32
CA CYS A 684 17.80 16.28 7.32
C CYS A 684 17.79 15.57 8.67
N ILE A 685 16.58 15.30 9.18
CA ILE A 685 16.34 14.49 10.36
C ILE A 685 15.22 13.49 10.07
N VAL A 686 15.30 12.29 10.65
CA VAL A 686 14.33 11.20 10.44
C VAL A 686 13.91 10.63 11.80
N GLY A 687 12.81 9.87 11.84
CA GLY A 687 12.32 9.30 13.10
C GLY A 687 11.72 10.34 14.04
N VAL A 688 11.17 11.44 13.50
CA VAL A 688 10.52 12.49 14.29
C VAL A 688 9.05 12.12 14.49
N GLU A 689 8.78 11.29 15.48
CA GLU A 689 7.43 10.78 15.74
C GLU A 689 6.41 11.93 15.95
N GLY A 690 5.28 11.84 15.25
CA GLY A 690 4.19 12.82 15.33
C GLY A 690 4.49 14.18 14.67
N ALA A 691 5.56 14.32 13.89
CA ALA A 691 5.88 15.58 13.21
C ALA A 691 4.74 16.08 12.30
N THR A 692 4.06 15.18 11.60
CA THR A 692 2.95 15.56 10.71
C THR A 692 1.68 15.95 11.45
N ASP A 693 1.55 15.55 12.72
CA ASP A 693 0.40 15.87 13.56
C ASP A 693 0.62 17.19 14.36
N HIS A 694 1.87 17.55 14.67
CA HIS A 694 2.22 18.75 15.45
C HIS A 694 2.50 20.01 14.62
N PHE A 695 3.02 19.86 13.41
CA PHE A 695 3.32 20.97 12.50
C PHE A 695 2.24 21.13 11.44
N LYS A 696 2.05 22.34 10.92
CA LYS A 696 1.11 22.62 9.83
C LYS A 696 1.81 23.30 8.67
N THR A 697 1.31 23.05 7.45
CA THR A 697 1.81 23.74 6.26
C THR A 697 1.65 25.25 6.40
N GLY A 698 2.76 25.98 6.25
CA GLY A 698 2.82 27.42 6.49
C GLY A 698 3.51 27.83 7.78
N ASP A 699 3.72 26.92 8.75
CA ASP A 699 4.48 27.22 9.96
C ASP A 699 5.92 27.62 9.62
N THR A 700 6.49 28.57 10.35
CA THR A 700 7.93 28.85 10.27
C THR A 700 8.65 27.93 11.24
N VAL A 701 9.62 27.16 10.74
CA VAL A 701 10.34 26.17 11.54
C VAL A 701 11.85 26.32 11.38
N LEU A 702 12.56 26.07 12.47
CA LEU A 702 14.00 25.94 12.52
C LEU A 702 14.36 24.45 12.55
N LEU A 703 15.01 23.98 11.49
CA LEU A 703 15.54 22.64 11.39
C LEU A 703 17.04 22.68 11.67
N VAL A 704 17.47 21.97 12.71
CA VAL A 704 18.89 21.83 13.09
C VAL A 704 19.29 20.36 12.89
N GLY A 705 19.81 20.06 11.71
CA GLY A 705 20.20 18.70 11.31
C GLY A 705 21.40 18.15 12.09
N THR A 706 22.19 18.99 12.77
CA THR A 706 23.33 18.56 13.60
C THR A 706 22.92 18.01 14.96
N THR A 707 21.92 18.62 15.60
CA THR A 707 21.38 18.22 16.90
C THR A 707 20.17 17.29 16.78
N GLY A 708 19.57 17.22 15.58
CA GLY A 708 18.40 16.40 15.31
C GLY A 708 17.10 17.05 15.77
N THR A 709 16.98 18.38 15.74
CA THR A 709 15.80 19.09 16.28
C THR A 709 15.01 19.83 15.20
N LEU A 710 13.68 19.80 15.34
CA LEU A 710 12.74 20.62 14.59
C LEU A 710 11.93 21.47 15.56
N GLU A 711 11.94 22.78 15.37
CA GLU A 711 11.34 23.74 16.29
C GLU A 711 10.43 24.69 15.55
N LYS A 712 9.24 24.93 16.08
CA LYS A 712 8.38 26.02 15.61
C LYS A 712 8.94 27.34 16.10
N VAL A 713 9.15 28.28 15.18
CA VAL A 713 9.59 29.64 15.50
C VAL A 713 8.34 30.51 15.49
N ASP A 714 8.03 31.14 16.63
CA ASP A 714 6.95 32.11 16.68
C ASP A 714 7.31 33.30 15.78
N SER A 715 6.40 33.62 14.87
CA SER A 715 6.50 34.72 13.91
C SER A 715 6.23 36.07 14.55
#